data_AF-A0A2H6FWJ5-F1
#
_entry.id   AF-A0A2H6FWJ5-F1
#
_cell.length_a   1.000
_cell.length_b   1.000
_cell.length_c   1.000
_cell.angle_alpha   90.00
_cell.angle_beta   90.00
_cell.angle_gamma   90.00
#
_symmetry.space_group_name_H-M   'P 1'
#
loop_
_entity.id
_entity.type
_entity.pdbx_description
1 polymer ?
#
loop_
_entity_poly.entity_id
_entity_poly.type
_entity_poly.pdbx_seq_one_letter_code
_entity_poly.pdbx_strand_id
1 'polypeptide(L)'
;MAKLKNVNELRELREKLKAETFKPDTLRARVCCGTACTATGAHKLIDRFKKEASGSGVDLEIVSTGCQGICQKGPVLKVEPMDIFYQRTKPKHVPWIMSYSMLGNMPYRQGLYRDNFLSEPVTEITEIPFYKKQKRIALRNNGIIDPRNINHFIAVGGYAGLEKALFSMTPDQVLEEVDKANLRGRGGAGFPAGKKWAHTQKAPGDIKLVIANGDEGDPGAFMDRSIMEGDPHSLLEGMLINAYAIGARYGIVYVRHEYPLAVKNLQTAIDQAEELGLLGKNILGTDFSLTINIREGAGAFVCGESTALVASIEGERGFPRPRPPRLSEPGGGPWGYPSSLNNIETFANVPVIIEKGSDYFLSIGTKNSSGTKVFALTGKVKNTGLVEVPMGITLREIIFDIGGGILGDKEFKAVQTGGPSGGCIPAEHLDLPVDFDSLWSVGSMMGSGGMVVMDEDTCMVDVAKFFLSFTQSESCGKCPPCRIGTYQMLQILERITSGQGRKGDVRRLVDLGTYIQRGSLCGLGNSAPNPVLSTIKYFREEYEEHIYEKYCKANVCKGMGAFVIDQNACIRCGLCEEACAFGAVTETRERYKIDRTACTQCKACYTACPVNAVLIKKPRHVALEAILKVPTADIEIIDRRAKMILRDIVSKKPSEIFTVTQDQQADAAVKLMTEKKISNVLVIDEGGKLTGIVTERDIVRCIHNKVSIDKVQIKDVMTKNVITFDPSLGIGAALQIVAKEKIRHLPIVEKDKLLGIITYRDLISHVLPEIIYMAEEVY
;
A
#
# COMPACT_ATOMS: atom_id res chain seq x y z
N MET A 1 -17.64 39.70 11.29
CA MET A 1 -16.93 40.60 10.36
C MET A 1 -17.93 41.14 9.35
N ALA A 2 -17.65 42.26 8.68
CA ALA A 2 -18.53 42.73 7.60
C ALA A 2 -18.46 41.74 6.42
N LYS A 3 -19.60 41.46 5.78
CA LYS A 3 -19.67 40.59 4.60
C LYS A 3 -18.91 41.24 3.44
N LEU A 4 -18.00 40.49 2.81
CA LEU A 4 -17.24 40.95 1.65
C LEU A 4 -18.20 41.17 0.47
N LYS A 5 -18.15 42.34 -0.15
CA LYS A 5 -19.06 42.74 -1.23
C LYS A 5 -18.47 42.54 -2.62
N ASN A 6 -17.15 42.48 -2.73
CA ASN A 6 -16.45 42.38 -4.01
C ASN A 6 -15.05 41.76 -3.82
N VAL A 7 -14.39 41.47 -4.95
CA VAL A 7 -13.05 40.88 -4.98
C VAL A 7 -11.96 41.77 -4.38
N ASN A 8 -12.07 43.09 -4.48
CA ASN A 8 -11.06 44.01 -3.96
C ASN A 8 -11.04 43.98 -2.42
N GLU A 9 -12.21 43.90 -1.77
CA GLU A 9 -12.29 43.73 -0.32
C GLU A 9 -11.64 42.41 0.15
N LEU A 10 -11.77 41.32 -0.63
CA LEU A 10 -11.06 40.07 -0.34
C LEU A 10 -9.54 40.23 -0.47
N ARG A 11 -9.07 40.93 -1.50
CA ARG A 11 -7.64 41.22 -1.70
C ARG A 11 -7.06 42.07 -0.58
N GLU A 12 -7.77 43.13 -0.20
CA GLU A 12 -7.39 44.02 0.92
C GLU A 12 -7.36 43.25 2.23
N LEU A 13 -8.38 42.43 2.50
CA LEU A 13 -8.41 41.56 3.68
C LEU A 13 -7.24 40.57 3.68
N ARG A 14 -6.93 39.96 2.53
CA ARG A 14 -5.82 39.01 2.39
C ARG A 14 -4.48 39.68 2.68
N GLU A 15 -4.20 40.84 2.07
CA GLU A 15 -2.94 41.57 2.32
C GLU A 15 -2.83 42.06 3.77
N LYS A 16 -3.93 42.56 4.34
CA LYS A 16 -3.99 42.92 5.76
C LYS A 16 -3.69 41.72 6.66
N LEU A 17 -4.38 40.60 6.47
CA LEU A 17 -4.18 39.40 7.27
C LEU A 17 -2.79 38.79 7.08
N LYS A 18 -2.21 38.86 5.88
CA LYS A 18 -0.84 38.41 5.62
C LYS A 18 0.20 39.23 6.41
N ALA A 19 -0.06 40.52 6.64
CA ALA A 19 0.81 41.38 7.45
C ALA A 19 0.56 41.25 8.96
N GLU A 20 -0.69 41.04 9.37
CA GLU A 20 -1.09 41.02 10.78
C GLU A 20 -1.05 39.62 11.42
N THR A 21 -1.30 38.58 10.63
CA THR A 21 -1.37 37.17 11.08
C THR A 21 -0.02 36.50 10.86
N PHE A 22 0.40 35.67 11.81
CA PHE A 22 1.68 34.95 11.73
C PHE A 22 2.92 35.83 11.60
N LYS A 23 2.96 36.96 12.33
CA LYS A 23 4.14 37.84 12.36
C LYS A 23 5.42 37.05 12.67
N PRO A 24 6.53 37.29 11.92
CA PRO A 24 7.76 36.49 12.04
C PRO A 24 8.36 36.45 13.44
N ASP A 25 8.37 37.58 14.16
CA ASP A 25 9.04 37.71 15.46
C ASP A 25 8.15 37.31 16.65
N THR A 26 6.92 36.86 16.41
CA THR A 26 6.00 36.45 17.47
C THR A 26 6.34 35.07 17.98
N LEU A 27 6.50 34.93 19.30
CA LEU A 27 6.61 33.63 19.95
C LEU A 27 5.33 32.83 19.71
N ARG A 28 5.46 31.70 19.02
CA ARG A 28 4.31 30.88 18.64
C ARG A 28 4.57 29.40 18.85
N ALA A 29 3.58 28.71 19.38
CA ALA A 29 3.53 27.26 19.49
C ALA A 29 2.42 26.70 18.57
N ARG A 30 2.81 26.03 17.49
CA ARG A 30 1.90 25.31 16.60
C ARG A 30 1.78 23.87 17.06
N VAL A 31 0.70 23.56 17.78
CA VAL A 31 0.48 22.22 18.37
C VAL A 31 -0.42 21.41 17.46
N CYS A 32 0.01 20.19 17.10
CA CYS A 32 -0.81 19.27 16.31
C CYS A 32 -2.01 18.79 17.14
N CYS A 33 -3.22 19.09 16.68
CA CYS A 33 -4.49 18.66 17.29
C CYS A 33 -5.28 17.71 16.39
N GLY A 34 -4.63 17.12 15.38
CA GLY A 34 -5.20 15.99 14.65
C GLY A 34 -5.48 14.82 15.60
N THR A 35 -6.44 13.98 15.23
CA THR A 35 -7.01 12.94 16.10
C THR A 35 -5.98 12.08 16.85
N ALA A 36 -4.90 11.63 16.18
CA ALA A 36 -3.84 10.85 16.82
C ALA A 36 -3.13 11.63 17.94
N CYS A 37 -2.78 12.91 17.69
CA CYS A 37 -2.13 13.75 18.68
C CYS A 37 -3.07 14.08 19.85
N THR A 38 -4.35 14.32 19.55
CA THR A 38 -5.41 14.50 20.55
C THR A 38 -5.53 13.29 21.46
N ALA A 39 -5.57 12.07 20.90
CA ALA A 39 -5.58 10.82 21.66
C ALA A 39 -4.33 10.66 22.55
N THR A 40 -3.18 11.13 22.10
CA THR A 40 -1.93 11.11 22.89
C THR A 40 -1.76 12.30 23.86
N GLY A 41 -2.74 13.21 23.95
CA GLY A 41 -2.78 14.26 24.97
C GLY A 41 -2.43 15.68 24.50
N ALA A 42 -2.63 16.03 23.23
CA ALA A 42 -2.36 17.37 22.70
C ALA A 42 -3.07 18.52 23.45
N HIS A 43 -4.33 18.34 23.88
CA HIS A 43 -5.04 19.39 24.63
C HIS A 43 -4.39 19.69 25.99
N LYS A 44 -3.92 18.65 26.69
CA LYS A 44 -3.17 18.82 27.95
C LYS A 44 -1.86 19.59 27.74
N LEU A 45 -1.28 19.46 26.55
CA LEU A 45 -0.08 20.20 26.17
C LEU A 45 -0.38 21.69 25.98
N ILE A 46 -1.46 22.02 25.26
CA ILE A 46 -1.96 23.39 25.08
C ILE A 46 -2.25 24.04 26.43
N ASP A 47 -2.99 23.35 27.30
CA ASP A 47 -3.33 23.88 28.63
C ASP A 47 -2.08 24.18 29.45
N ARG A 48 -1.04 23.33 29.32
CA ARG A 48 0.24 23.57 29.99
C ARG A 48 0.98 24.77 29.41
N PHE A 49 1.02 24.95 28.09
CA PHE A 49 1.62 26.14 27.46
C PHE A 49 0.92 27.41 27.93
N LYS A 50 -0.42 27.42 27.97
CA LYS A 50 -1.19 28.57 28.49
C LYS A 50 -0.82 28.89 29.92
N LYS A 51 -0.81 27.89 30.80
CA LYS A 51 -0.49 28.07 32.22
C LYS A 51 0.93 28.61 32.43
N GLU A 52 1.90 28.09 31.69
CA GLU A 52 3.30 28.49 31.79
C GLU A 52 3.51 29.91 31.23
N ALA A 53 2.90 30.23 30.08
CA ALA A 53 2.95 31.57 29.49
C ALA A 53 2.36 32.63 30.43
N SER A 54 1.18 32.37 31.02
CA SER A 54 0.58 33.28 32.01
C SER A 54 1.44 33.41 33.28
N GLY A 55 2.08 32.33 33.73
CA GLY A 55 2.95 32.35 34.90
C GLY A 55 4.27 33.12 34.69
N SER A 56 4.80 33.12 33.47
CA SER A 56 6.04 33.81 33.10
C SER A 56 5.81 35.21 32.51
N GLY A 57 4.55 35.64 32.31
CA GLY A 57 4.22 36.93 31.69
C GLY A 57 4.63 37.01 30.21
N VAL A 58 4.74 35.87 29.54
CA VAL A 58 5.17 35.79 28.13
C VAL A 58 3.95 35.83 27.23
N ASP A 59 3.94 36.73 26.25
CA ASP A 59 2.95 36.73 25.19
C ASP A 59 3.26 35.60 24.20
N LEU A 60 2.48 34.52 24.30
CA LEU A 60 2.66 33.30 23.50
C LEU A 60 1.40 33.03 22.67
N GLU A 61 1.55 33.07 21.36
CA GLU A 61 0.49 32.65 20.45
C GLU A 61 0.45 31.12 20.36
N ILE A 62 -0.70 30.50 20.61
CA ILE A 62 -0.87 29.05 20.52
C ILE A 62 -1.85 28.73 19.40
N VAL A 63 -1.35 28.07 18.36
CA VAL A 63 -2.16 27.69 17.20
C VAL A 63 -2.45 26.20 17.27
N SER A 64 -3.74 25.85 17.33
CA SER A 64 -4.20 24.45 17.33
C SER A 64 -4.31 23.97 15.89
N THR A 65 -3.27 23.30 15.39
CA THR A 65 -3.15 22.93 13.98
C THR A 65 -3.78 21.57 13.65
N GLY A 66 -4.05 21.33 12.36
CA GLY A 66 -4.40 20.02 11.83
C GLY A 66 -3.29 18.96 11.96
N CYS A 67 -3.51 17.78 11.37
CA CYS A 67 -2.54 16.67 11.45
C CYS A 67 -1.22 17.01 10.75
N GLN A 68 -0.10 16.99 11.48
CA GLN A 68 1.22 17.31 10.90
C GLN A 68 1.87 16.12 10.18
N GLY A 69 1.37 14.90 10.31
CA GLY A 69 1.79 13.73 9.53
C GLY A 69 2.35 12.59 10.37
N ILE A 70 3.42 12.80 11.14
CA ILE A 70 4.16 11.71 11.84
C ILE A 70 3.47 11.21 13.13
N CYS A 71 2.33 10.52 12.98
CA CYS A 71 1.49 10.05 14.08
C CYS A 71 2.24 9.20 15.13
N GLN A 72 3.18 8.34 14.72
CA GLN A 72 3.97 7.48 15.64
C GLN A 72 4.81 8.26 16.67
N LYS A 73 5.05 9.54 16.42
CA LYS A 73 5.85 10.41 17.29
C LYS A 73 4.99 11.53 17.93
N GLY A 74 3.66 11.39 17.94
CA GLY A 74 2.75 12.33 18.60
C GLY A 74 2.87 12.37 20.14
N PRO A 75 2.40 13.45 20.80
CA PRO A 75 2.07 14.75 20.21
C PRO A 75 3.31 15.44 19.61
N VAL A 76 3.13 16.12 18.48
CA VAL A 76 4.16 16.92 17.82
C VAL A 76 3.78 18.39 17.80
N LEU A 77 4.77 19.27 17.79
CA LEU A 77 4.56 20.72 17.69
C LEU A 77 5.75 21.42 17.04
N LYS A 78 5.53 22.63 16.56
CA LYS A 78 6.55 23.52 16.03
C LYS A 78 6.57 24.82 16.83
N VAL A 79 7.76 25.32 17.13
CA VAL A 79 8.00 26.57 17.86
C VAL A 79 8.65 27.60 16.94
N GLU A 80 8.10 28.80 16.91
CA GLU A 80 8.59 29.96 16.15
C GLU A 80 9.04 31.07 17.13
N PRO A 81 10.01 31.92 16.78
CA PRO A 81 10.57 32.16 15.43
C PRO A 81 11.66 31.18 14.96
N MET A 82 12.23 30.36 15.86
CA MET A 82 13.38 29.49 15.54
C MET A 82 13.09 28.31 14.59
N ASP A 83 11.84 28.11 14.19
CA ASP A 83 11.38 27.00 13.35
C ASP A 83 11.68 25.58 13.91
N ILE A 84 11.73 25.41 15.24
CA ILE A 84 12.11 24.14 15.85
C ILE A 84 10.92 23.18 15.93
N PHE A 85 11.10 21.97 15.40
CA PHE A 85 10.14 20.88 15.49
C PHE A 85 10.43 19.95 16.68
N TYR A 86 9.41 19.73 17.51
CA TYR A 86 9.45 18.79 18.63
C TYR A 86 8.50 17.62 18.42
N GLN A 87 8.94 16.45 18.90
CA GLN A 87 8.19 15.21 18.84
C GLN A 87 8.11 14.52 20.20
N ARG A 88 7.10 13.65 20.37
CA ARG A 88 6.80 12.91 21.61
C ARG A 88 6.70 13.84 22.83
N THR A 89 6.15 15.04 22.62
CA THR A 89 6.12 16.08 23.64
C THR A 89 5.06 15.74 24.69
N LYS A 90 5.47 15.78 25.96
CA LYS A 90 4.59 15.60 27.12
C LYS A 90 4.43 16.93 27.84
N PRO A 91 3.35 17.13 28.63
CA PRO A 91 3.16 18.36 29.41
C PRO A 91 4.36 18.72 30.29
N LYS A 92 5.08 17.73 30.84
CA LYS A 92 6.30 17.96 31.64
C LYS A 92 7.48 18.56 30.87
N HIS A 93 7.47 18.53 29.54
CA HIS A 93 8.52 19.11 28.69
C HIS A 93 8.28 20.59 28.39
N VAL A 94 7.05 21.09 28.56
CA VAL A 94 6.67 22.47 28.20
C VAL A 94 7.51 23.53 28.91
N PRO A 95 7.76 23.46 30.24
CA PRO A 95 8.60 24.46 30.91
C PRO A 95 9.99 24.54 30.28
N TRP A 96 10.58 23.39 29.94
CA TRP A 96 11.88 23.32 29.31
C TRP A 96 11.88 23.90 27.89
N ILE A 97 10.86 23.60 27.08
CA ILE A 97 10.73 24.16 25.72
C ILE A 97 10.58 25.68 25.80
N MET A 98 9.78 26.19 26.73
CA MET A 98 9.61 27.63 26.91
C MET A 98 10.91 28.30 27.36
N SER A 99 11.55 27.81 28.43
CA SER A 99 12.77 28.43 28.95
C SER A 99 13.95 28.34 27.98
N TYR A 100 14.23 27.17 27.41
CA TYR A 100 15.37 27.00 26.50
C TYR A 100 15.10 27.61 25.13
N SER A 101 13.97 27.28 24.51
CA SER A 101 13.79 27.49 23.07
C SER A 101 13.03 28.76 22.75
N MET A 102 11.97 29.08 23.48
CA MET A 102 11.24 30.34 23.24
C MET A 102 11.97 31.55 23.84
N LEU A 103 12.50 31.42 25.06
CA LEU A 103 13.13 32.53 25.78
C LEU A 103 14.65 32.54 25.64
N GLY A 104 15.29 31.37 25.68
CA GLY A 104 16.74 31.22 25.65
C GLY A 104 17.36 31.06 24.26
N ASN A 105 16.55 31.05 23.20
CA ASN A 105 16.98 30.87 21.81
C ASN A 105 17.89 29.62 21.57
N MET A 106 17.67 28.56 22.35
CA MET A 106 18.42 27.30 22.29
C MET A 106 17.46 26.10 22.25
N PRO A 107 17.72 25.08 21.40
CA PRO A 107 16.80 23.95 21.31
C PRO A 107 16.85 23.07 22.57
N TYR A 108 15.67 22.71 23.10
CA TYR A 108 15.54 21.61 24.05
C TYR A 108 15.86 20.25 23.39
N ARG A 109 17.15 19.87 23.38
CA ARG A 109 17.71 18.73 22.61
C ARG A 109 17.00 17.39 22.84
N GLN A 110 16.44 17.14 24.02
CA GLN A 110 15.75 15.88 24.35
C GLN A 110 14.43 15.70 23.58
N GLY A 111 13.79 16.79 23.14
CA GLY A 111 12.53 16.74 22.39
C GLY A 111 12.70 16.65 20.86
N LEU A 112 13.93 16.74 20.35
CA LEU A 112 14.22 16.78 18.92
C LEU A 112 14.27 15.38 18.28
N TYR A 113 14.16 15.35 16.96
CA TYR A 113 14.40 14.14 16.17
C TYR A 113 15.90 13.77 16.19
N ARG A 114 16.20 12.47 16.28
CA ARG A 114 17.53 11.90 16.09
C ARG A 114 17.38 10.46 15.59
N ASP A 115 18.27 10.01 14.72
CA ASP A 115 18.23 8.63 14.21
C ASP A 115 18.61 7.63 15.32
N ASN A 116 19.64 7.95 16.10
CA ASN A 116 20.07 7.19 17.26
C ASN A 116 20.60 8.13 18.35
N PHE A 117 21.07 7.58 19.47
CA PHE A 117 21.53 8.37 20.61
C PHE A 117 22.86 9.11 20.39
N LEU A 118 23.64 8.71 19.38
CA LEU A 118 24.92 9.31 18.99
C LEU A 118 24.77 10.38 17.89
N SER A 119 23.71 10.32 17.09
CA SER A 119 23.45 11.30 16.04
C SER A 119 23.11 12.68 16.61
N GLU A 120 23.60 13.73 15.95
CA GLU A 120 23.15 15.10 16.24
C GLU A 120 21.65 15.24 15.99
N PRO A 121 20.93 15.98 16.85
CA PRO A 121 19.50 16.13 16.70
C PRO A 121 19.16 17.13 15.60
N VAL A 122 18.08 16.84 14.87
CA VAL A 122 17.55 17.69 13.80
C VAL A 122 16.50 18.63 14.39
N THR A 123 16.66 19.92 14.13
CA THR A 123 15.73 20.99 14.56
C THR A 123 14.66 21.26 13.53
N GLU A 124 15.02 21.33 12.26
CA GLU A 124 14.12 21.71 11.17
C GLU A 124 13.27 20.53 10.70
N ILE A 125 11.98 20.77 10.50
CA ILE A 125 11.03 19.72 10.06
C ILE A 125 11.39 19.16 8.67
N THR A 126 11.93 19.99 7.78
CA THR A 126 12.28 19.65 6.40
C THR A 126 13.45 18.68 6.29
N GLU A 127 14.35 18.68 7.26
CA GLU A 127 15.52 17.78 7.28
C GLU A 127 15.24 16.43 7.92
N ILE A 128 14.10 16.27 8.58
CA ILE A 128 13.70 14.98 9.15
C ILE A 128 13.37 14.01 8.00
N PRO A 129 13.92 12.78 7.99
CA PRO A 129 13.73 11.81 6.88
C PRO A 129 12.27 11.60 6.48
N PHE A 130 11.35 11.60 7.46
CA PHE A 130 9.91 11.46 7.22
C PHE A 130 9.33 12.55 6.29
N TYR A 131 9.83 13.79 6.34
CA TYR A 131 9.30 14.91 5.57
C TYR A 131 10.13 15.23 4.32
N LYS A 132 11.42 14.87 4.32
CA LYS A 132 12.39 15.27 3.29
C LYS A 132 11.98 14.95 1.85
N LYS A 133 11.34 13.79 1.64
CA LYS A 133 10.87 13.34 0.31
C LYS A 133 9.39 13.69 0.04
N GLN A 134 8.70 14.33 0.97
CA GLN A 134 7.31 14.72 0.78
C GLN A 134 7.19 15.99 -0.06
N LYS A 135 6.13 16.07 -0.87
CA LYS A 135 5.72 17.30 -1.55
C LYS A 135 4.25 17.54 -1.23
N ARG A 136 3.97 18.52 -0.36
CA ARG A 136 2.62 18.78 0.15
C ARG A 136 1.85 19.76 -0.72
N ILE A 137 0.77 19.29 -1.34
CA ILE A 137 -0.20 20.06 -2.12
C ILE A 137 -1.56 19.98 -1.43
N ALA A 138 -2.09 18.77 -1.24
CA ALA A 138 -3.37 18.55 -0.57
C ALA A 138 -3.31 18.85 0.94
N LEU A 139 -2.17 18.58 1.59
CA LEU A 139 -1.93 18.82 3.02
C LEU A 139 -1.13 20.10 3.30
N ARG A 140 -1.02 21.03 2.32
CA ARG A 140 -0.11 22.18 2.38
C ARG A 140 -0.30 23.09 3.60
N ASN A 141 -1.53 23.25 4.08
CA ASN A 141 -1.84 24.12 5.23
C ASN A 141 -1.87 23.38 6.57
N ASN A 142 -1.85 22.04 6.55
CA ASN A 142 -1.84 21.25 7.77
C ASN A 142 -0.53 21.48 8.53
N GLY A 143 -0.65 21.86 9.81
CA GLY A 143 0.49 22.26 10.64
C GLY A 143 0.80 23.76 10.61
N ILE A 144 0.10 24.53 9.78
CA ILE A 144 0.26 25.99 9.69
C ILE A 144 -0.97 26.67 10.30
N ILE A 145 -2.17 26.38 9.81
CA ILE A 145 -3.38 27.11 10.20
C ILE A 145 -4.11 26.48 11.41
N ASP A 146 -5.00 27.25 12.05
CA ASP A 146 -6.05 26.68 12.91
C ASP A 146 -7.26 26.39 12.01
N PRO A 147 -7.74 25.14 11.91
CA PRO A 147 -8.82 24.76 11.01
C PRO A 147 -10.16 25.45 11.33
N ARG A 148 -10.31 26.06 12.50
CA ARG A 148 -11.53 26.78 12.92
C ARG A 148 -11.40 28.30 12.78
N ASN A 149 -10.37 28.79 12.11
CA ASN A 149 -10.15 30.21 11.90
C ASN A 149 -9.91 30.50 10.41
N ILE A 150 -10.97 30.93 9.71
CA ILE A 150 -10.90 31.35 8.30
C ILE A 150 -9.83 32.41 8.03
N ASN A 151 -9.52 33.30 8.98
CA ASN A 151 -8.50 34.33 8.78
C ASN A 151 -7.11 33.72 8.63
N HIS A 152 -6.81 32.61 9.32
CA HIS A 152 -5.55 31.89 9.14
C HIS A 152 -5.45 31.32 7.72
N PHE A 153 -6.54 30.78 7.18
CA PHE A 153 -6.59 30.25 5.82
C PHE A 153 -6.41 31.36 4.78
N ILE A 154 -7.08 32.50 4.95
CA ILE A 154 -6.92 33.67 4.08
C ILE A 154 -5.48 34.22 4.16
N ALA A 155 -4.89 34.33 5.36
CA ALA A 155 -3.54 34.84 5.56
C ALA A 155 -2.47 34.04 4.80
N VAL A 156 -2.65 32.73 4.65
CA VAL A 156 -1.74 31.84 3.89
C VAL A 156 -2.04 31.78 2.39
N GLY A 157 -2.92 32.65 1.87
CA GLY A 157 -3.26 32.75 0.45
C GLY A 157 -4.56 32.06 0.04
N GLY A 158 -5.38 31.60 1.00
CA GLY A 158 -6.67 30.96 0.72
C GLY A 158 -7.62 31.81 -0.14
N TYR A 159 -8.47 31.13 -0.91
CA TYR A 159 -9.42 31.73 -1.87
C TYR A 159 -8.79 32.47 -3.06
N ALA A 160 -7.47 32.40 -3.25
CA ALA A 160 -6.81 32.95 -4.44
C ALA A 160 -7.19 32.18 -5.72
N GLY A 161 -7.40 30.86 -5.62
CA GLY A 161 -7.90 30.04 -6.73
C GLY A 161 -9.33 30.40 -7.10
N LEU A 162 -10.20 30.58 -6.10
CA LEU A 162 -11.57 31.04 -6.30
C LEU A 162 -11.64 32.42 -6.96
N GLU A 163 -10.84 33.36 -6.46
CA GLU A 163 -10.72 34.70 -7.03
C GLU A 163 -10.38 34.65 -8.52
N LYS A 164 -9.34 33.90 -8.89
CA LYS A 164 -8.91 33.75 -10.29
C LYS A 164 -10.00 33.08 -11.13
N ALA A 165 -10.65 32.04 -10.60
CA ALA A 165 -11.73 31.34 -11.29
C ALA A 165 -12.90 32.28 -11.62
N LEU A 166 -13.35 33.10 -10.67
CA LEU A 166 -14.53 33.95 -10.84
C LEU A 166 -14.28 35.21 -11.68
N PHE A 167 -13.08 35.81 -11.59
CA PHE A 167 -12.82 37.14 -12.15
C PHE A 167 -11.81 37.15 -13.29
N SER A 168 -11.11 36.05 -13.56
CA SER A 168 -10.09 35.97 -14.62
C SER A 168 -10.31 34.81 -15.58
N MET A 169 -11.28 33.93 -15.32
CA MET A 169 -11.58 32.76 -16.13
C MET A 169 -13.08 32.67 -16.38
N THR A 170 -13.45 32.04 -17.49
CA THR A 170 -14.81 31.56 -17.74
C THR A 170 -14.99 30.14 -17.17
N PRO A 171 -16.23 29.66 -16.97
CA PRO A 171 -16.47 28.28 -16.53
C PRO A 171 -15.79 27.23 -17.40
N ASP A 172 -15.77 27.43 -18.73
CA ASP A 172 -15.13 26.53 -19.69
C ASP A 172 -13.60 26.53 -19.55
N GLN A 173 -12.98 27.69 -19.32
CA GLN A 173 -11.53 27.78 -19.08
C GLN A 173 -11.14 27.09 -17.77
N VAL A 174 -11.97 27.16 -16.73
CA VAL A 174 -11.73 26.42 -15.47
C VAL A 174 -11.75 24.91 -15.74
N LEU A 175 -12.69 24.42 -16.55
CA LEU A 175 -12.75 23.00 -16.94
C LEU A 175 -11.52 22.58 -17.75
N GLU A 176 -11.14 23.38 -18.74
CA GLU A 176 -9.98 23.12 -19.58
C GLU A 176 -8.70 23.08 -18.75
N GLU A 177 -8.53 23.99 -17.79
CA GLU A 177 -7.35 24.02 -16.92
C GLU A 177 -7.25 22.76 -16.05
N VAL A 178 -8.36 22.29 -15.48
CA VAL A 178 -8.40 21.06 -14.67
C VAL A 178 -8.20 19.81 -15.52
N ASP A 179 -8.73 19.79 -16.75
CA ASP A 179 -8.52 18.67 -17.68
C ASP A 179 -7.06 18.62 -18.17
N LYS A 180 -6.49 19.78 -18.53
CA LYS A 180 -5.08 19.93 -18.92
C LYS A 180 -4.14 19.51 -17.79
N ALA A 181 -4.47 19.82 -16.54
CA ALA A 181 -3.70 19.36 -15.38
C ALA A 181 -3.69 17.83 -15.22
N ASN A 182 -4.53 17.08 -15.94
CA ASN A 182 -4.66 15.62 -15.87
C ASN A 182 -4.95 15.11 -14.45
N LEU A 183 -5.72 15.88 -13.66
CA LEU A 183 -6.09 15.47 -12.31
C LEU A 183 -6.97 14.20 -12.37
N ARG A 184 -6.44 13.09 -11.86
CA ARG A 184 -7.19 11.84 -11.69
C ARG A 184 -7.80 11.76 -10.29
N GLY A 185 -9.07 11.38 -10.22
CA GLY A 185 -9.84 11.28 -8.98
C GLY A 185 -9.14 10.42 -7.92
N ARG A 186 -8.93 11.01 -6.74
CA ARG A 186 -8.11 10.43 -5.66
C ARG A 186 -8.82 9.41 -4.76
N GLY A 187 -10.12 9.18 -4.99
CA GLY A 187 -10.91 8.13 -4.31
C GLY A 187 -10.67 6.70 -4.82
N GLY A 188 -9.59 6.44 -5.56
CA GLY A 188 -9.17 5.10 -5.95
C GLY A 188 -9.33 4.73 -7.42
N ALA A 189 -10.46 5.03 -8.06
CA ALA A 189 -10.70 4.63 -9.46
C ALA A 189 -9.84 5.40 -10.49
N GLY A 190 -9.29 6.55 -10.12
CA GLY A 190 -8.40 7.33 -11.00
C GLY A 190 -9.06 7.85 -12.27
N PHE A 191 -10.38 8.09 -12.28
CA PHE A 191 -11.05 8.68 -13.44
C PHE A 191 -10.66 10.17 -13.60
N PRO A 192 -10.41 10.68 -14.83
CA PRO A 192 -10.05 12.08 -15.04
C PRO A 192 -11.14 13.06 -14.55
N ALA A 193 -10.78 13.97 -13.66
CA ALA A 193 -11.71 14.91 -13.03
C ALA A 193 -12.27 15.92 -14.05
N GLY A 194 -11.42 16.49 -14.91
CA GLY A 194 -11.84 17.45 -15.95
C GLY A 194 -12.92 16.89 -16.86
N LYS A 195 -12.71 15.70 -17.43
CA LYS A 195 -13.73 14.96 -18.21
C LYS A 195 -15.03 14.73 -17.44
N LYS A 196 -14.94 14.40 -16.15
CA LYS A 196 -16.13 14.18 -15.30
C LYS A 196 -16.93 15.48 -15.16
N TRP A 197 -16.24 16.58 -14.92
CA TRP A 197 -16.87 17.90 -14.76
C TRP A 197 -17.49 18.37 -16.07
N ALA A 198 -16.81 18.18 -17.20
CA ALA A 198 -17.32 18.51 -18.53
C ALA A 198 -18.59 17.71 -18.87
N HIS A 199 -18.68 16.44 -18.47
CA HIS A 199 -19.89 15.64 -18.66
C HIS A 199 -21.06 16.20 -17.84
N THR A 200 -20.83 16.56 -16.58
CA THR A 200 -21.88 17.16 -15.73
C THR A 200 -22.29 18.55 -16.22
N GLN A 201 -21.35 19.37 -16.71
CA GLN A 201 -21.64 20.69 -17.26
C GLN A 201 -22.54 20.60 -18.50
N LYS A 202 -22.27 19.64 -19.39
CA LYS A 202 -23.05 19.42 -20.62
C LYS A 202 -24.41 18.76 -20.39
N ALA A 203 -24.66 18.21 -19.21
CA ALA A 203 -25.92 17.57 -18.90
C ALA A 203 -27.08 18.60 -18.93
N PRO A 204 -28.24 18.24 -19.52
CA PRO A 204 -29.38 19.14 -19.58
C PRO A 204 -29.99 19.36 -18.19
N GLY A 205 -30.52 20.56 -17.97
CA GLY A 205 -31.16 20.98 -16.72
C GLY A 205 -30.44 22.14 -16.04
N ASP A 206 -31.22 23.02 -15.41
CA ASP A 206 -30.73 24.23 -14.75
C ASP A 206 -30.14 23.95 -13.37
N ILE A 207 -30.55 22.83 -12.75
CA ILE A 207 -30.13 22.43 -11.41
C ILE A 207 -29.09 21.32 -11.54
N LYS A 208 -27.90 21.60 -10.99
CA LYS A 208 -26.78 20.68 -10.88
C LYS A 208 -26.22 20.72 -9.46
N LEU A 209 -25.62 19.62 -9.03
CA LEU A 209 -25.02 19.49 -7.70
C LEU A 209 -23.52 19.23 -7.76
N VAL A 210 -22.80 19.72 -6.76
CA VAL A 210 -21.43 19.30 -6.45
C VAL A 210 -21.46 18.44 -5.19
N ILE A 211 -20.77 17.30 -5.19
CA ILE A 211 -20.76 16.37 -4.05
C ILE A 211 -19.33 16.04 -3.68
N ALA A 212 -18.97 16.27 -2.42
CA ALA A 212 -17.73 15.82 -1.82
C ALA A 212 -17.95 14.53 -1.04
N ASN A 213 -17.30 13.46 -1.47
CA ASN A 213 -17.32 12.17 -0.82
C ASN A 213 -16.17 12.06 0.20
N GLY A 214 -16.52 12.18 1.48
CA GLY A 214 -15.66 11.97 2.65
C GLY A 214 -16.00 10.69 3.41
N ASP A 215 -16.59 9.69 2.75
CA ASP A 215 -16.80 8.34 3.30
C ASP A 215 -15.52 7.50 3.19
N GLU A 216 -14.47 7.94 3.89
CA GLU A 216 -13.18 7.26 3.94
C GLU A 216 -13.27 6.02 4.84
N GLY A 217 -13.91 4.96 4.33
CA GLY A 217 -14.20 3.74 5.07
C GLY A 217 -13.01 2.77 5.23
N ASP A 218 -11.94 2.95 4.46
CA ASP A 218 -10.83 1.99 4.38
C ASP A 218 -10.10 1.87 5.73
N PRO A 219 -9.90 0.64 6.27
CA PRO A 219 -9.11 0.46 7.49
C PRO A 219 -7.70 1.00 7.34
N GLY A 220 -7.29 1.87 8.26
CA GLY A 220 -5.98 2.51 8.24
C GLY A 220 -5.86 3.73 7.33
N ALA A 221 -6.92 4.12 6.60
CA ALA A 221 -6.97 5.37 5.84
C ALA A 221 -7.53 6.52 6.69
N PHE A 222 -6.90 7.69 6.60
CA PHE A 222 -7.30 8.92 7.30
C PHE A 222 -6.77 10.18 6.59
N MET A 223 -6.59 10.12 5.28
CA MET A 223 -6.10 11.22 4.45
C MET A 223 -7.20 12.27 4.22
N ASP A 224 -8.41 11.86 3.83
CA ASP A 224 -9.54 12.78 3.66
C ASP A 224 -9.94 13.38 5.00
N ARG A 225 -9.95 12.54 6.04
CA ARG A 225 -10.13 12.98 7.43
C ARG A 225 -9.21 14.14 7.77
N SER A 226 -7.93 14.04 7.42
CA SER A 226 -6.94 15.04 7.78
C SER A 226 -7.13 16.38 7.08
N ILE A 227 -7.74 16.37 5.88
CA ILE A 227 -8.11 17.59 5.15
C ILE A 227 -9.36 18.20 5.81
N MET A 228 -10.40 17.41 6.05
CA MET A 228 -11.64 17.92 6.67
C MET A 228 -11.41 18.42 8.11
N GLU A 229 -10.54 17.77 8.88
CA GLU A 229 -10.19 18.19 10.25
C GLU A 229 -9.19 19.35 10.27
N GLY A 230 -8.25 19.40 9.32
CA GLY A 230 -7.07 20.29 9.38
C GLY A 230 -7.08 21.49 8.42
N ASP A 231 -7.77 21.38 7.30
CA ASP A 231 -7.87 22.41 6.27
C ASP A 231 -9.23 22.35 5.53
N PRO A 232 -10.36 22.53 6.24
CA PRO A 232 -11.70 22.42 5.65
C PRO A 232 -11.95 23.46 4.55
N HIS A 233 -11.32 24.64 4.61
CA HIS A 233 -11.51 25.68 3.61
C HIS A 233 -10.88 25.34 2.25
N SER A 234 -9.78 24.58 2.19
CA SER A 234 -9.26 24.05 0.92
C SER A 234 -10.29 23.17 0.19
N LEU A 235 -11.05 22.36 0.94
CA LEU A 235 -12.14 21.56 0.37
C LEU A 235 -13.25 22.49 -0.16
N LEU A 236 -13.71 23.44 0.65
CA LEU A 236 -14.78 24.36 0.27
C LEU A 236 -14.41 25.20 -0.97
N GLU A 237 -13.17 25.69 -1.03
CA GLU A 237 -12.64 26.42 -2.19
C GLU A 237 -12.65 25.56 -3.46
N GLY A 238 -12.20 24.31 -3.37
CA GLY A 238 -12.26 23.36 -4.50
C GLY A 238 -13.69 23.05 -4.95
N MET A 239 -14.63 22.93 -4.02
CA MET A 239 -16.06 22.74 -4.33
C MET A 239 -16.68 23.97 -4.99
N LEU A 240 -16.33 25.19 -4.53
CA LEU A 240 -16.78 26.46 -5.12
C LEU A 240 -16.31 26.60 -6.56
N ILE A 241 -15.04 26.30 -6.83
CA ILE A 241 -14.46 26.33 -8.19
C ILE A 241 -15.18 25.31 -9.09
N ASN A 242 -15.41 24.08 -8.60
CA ASN A 242 -16.14 23.08 -9.38
C ASN A 242 -17.58 23.52 -9.66
N ALA A 243 -18.27 24.03 -8.66
CA ALA A 243 -19.64 24.49 -8.78
C ALA A 243 -19.78 25.63 -9.79
N TYR A 244 -18.84 26.59 -9.79
CA TYR A 244 -18.76 27.63 -10.80
C TYR A 244 -18.58 27.05 -12.20
N ALA A 245 -17.62 26.13 -12.38
CA ALA A 245 -17.30 25.51 -13.66
C ALA A 245 -18.49 24.73 -14.27
N ILE A 246 -19.27 24.02 -13.45
CA ILE A 246 -20.39 23.18 -13.93
C ILE A 246 -21.75 23.91 -13.90
N GLY A 247 -21.83 25.07 -13.26
CA GLY A 247 -23.07 25.81 -13.01
C GLY A 247 -23.94 25.22 -11.89
N ALA A 248 -23.33 24.60 -10.87
CA ALA A 248 -24.07 24.06 -9.73
C ALA A 248 -24.38 25.14 -8.68
N ARG A 249 -25.57 25.06 -8.09
CA ARG A 249 -26.04 25.98 -7.02
C ARG A 249 -26.11 25.32 -5.65
N TYR A 250 -26.02 23.99 -5.60
CA TYR A 250 -26.13 23.20 -4.39
C TYR A 250 -24.93 22.26 -4.27
N GLY A 251 -24.39 22.19 -3.06
CA GLY A 251 -23.28 21.34 -2.69
C GLY A 251 -23.63 20.43 -1.51
N ILE A 252 -23.07 19.23 -1.50
CA ILE A 252 -23.20 18.29 -0.38
C ILE A 252 -21.81 17.78 -0.01
N VAL A 253 -21.45 17.86 1.27
CA VAL A 253 -20.31 17.14 1.82
C VAL A 253 -20.84 15.93 2.57
N TYR A 254 -20.63 14.74 2.04
CA TYR A 254 -20.99 13.49 2.71
C TYR A 254 -19.83 13.05 3.60
N VAL A 255 -20.05 12.98 4.91
CA VAL A 255 -19.01 12.64 5.90
C VAL A 255 -19.45 11.41 6.68
N ARG A 256 -18.56 10.43 6.82
CA ARG A 256 -18.86 9.24 7.62
C ARG A 256 -19.13 9.56 9.09
N HIS A 257 -19.98 8.76 9.73
CA HIS A 257 -20.38 8.95 11.12
C HIS A 257 -19.20 8.94 12.10
N GLU A 258 -18.16 8.17 11.81
CA GLU A 258 -17.00 8.00 12.69
C GLU A 258 -16.07 9.22 12.77
N TYR A 259 -16.33 10.28 12.00
CA TYR A 259 -15.52 11.52 11.96
C TYR A 259 -16.26 12.75 12.52
N PRO A 260 -16.67 12.76 13.81
CA PRO A 260 -17.41 13.88 14.39
C PRO A 260 -16.61 15.19 14.43
N LEU A 261 -15.28 15.11 14.55
CA LEU A 261 -14.41 16.29 14.52
C LEU A 261 -14.38 16.95 13.13
N ALA A 262 -14.38 16.15 12.06
CA ALA A 262 -14.45 16.64 10.69
C ALA A 262 -15.77 17.39 10.46
N VAL A 263 -16.90 16.82 10.88
CA VAL A 263 -18.23 17.46 10.79
C VAL A 263 -18.23 18.81 11.50
N LYS A 264 -17.72 18.86 12.74
CA LYS A 264 -17.66 20.11 13.53
C LYS A 264 -16.81 21.19 12.87
N ASN A 265 -15.62 20.84 12.38
CA ASN A 265 -14.72 21.80 11.76
C ASN A 265 -15.24 22.26 10.39
N LEU A 266 -15.83 21.36 9.60
CA LEU A 266 -16.49 21.71 8.35
C LEU A 266 -17.69 22.64 8.57
N GLN A 267 -18.53 22.38 9.57
CA GLN A 267 -19.65 23.26 9.89
C GLN A 267 -19.15 24.66 10.26
N THR A 268 -18.13 24.73 11.12
CA THR A 268 -17.49 26.01 11.48
C THR A 268 -16.97 26.75 10.26
N ALA A 269 -16.33 26.03 9.32
CA ALA A 269 -15.79 26.60 8.09
C ALA A 269 -16.90 27.08 7.13
N ILE A 270 -18.01 26.35 7.02
CA ILE A 270 -19.18 26.74 6.24
C ILE A 270 -19.78 28.03 6.82
N ASP A 271 -20.03 28.06 8.13
CA ASP A 271 -20.61 29.22 8.83
C ASP A 271 -19.74 30.47 8.62
N GLN A 272 -18.42 30.34 8.81
CA GLN A 272 -17.46 31.43 8.61
C GLN A 272 -17.41 31.93 7.16
N ALA A 273 -17.48 31.02 6.18
CA ALA A 273 -17.48 31.38 4.77
C ALA A 273 -18.78 32.09 4.37
N GLU A 274 -19.93 31.69 4.93
CA GLU A 274 -21.22 32.38 4.72
C GLU A 274 -21.22 33.78 5.35
N GLU A 275 -20.73 33.92 6.59
CA GLU A 275 -20.61 35.20 7.30
C GLU A 275 -19.74 36.21 6.53
N LEU A 276 -18.62 35.74 5.95
CA LEU A 276 -17.74 36.58 5.14
C LEU A 276 -18.24 36.79 3.70
N GLY A 277 -19.27 36.08 3.23
CA GLY A 277 -19.78 36.20 1.86
C GLY A 277 -18.94 35.48 0.80
N LEU A 278 -18.15 34.50 1.22
CA LEU A 278 -17.41 33.58 0.36
C LEU A 278 -18.21 32.31 0.01
N LEU A 279 -19.33 32.08 0.71
CA LEU A 279 -20.34 31.06 0.44
C LEU A 279 -21.74 31.68 0.54
N GLY A 280 -22.75 31.03 -0.03
CA GLY A 280 -24.13 31.49 -0.02
C GLY A 280 -24.50 32.27 -1.28
N LYS A 281 -25.27 33.35 -1.12
CA LYS A 281 -25.81 34.15 -2.24
C LYS A 281 -24.85 35.27 -2.67
N ASN A 282 -24.75 35.46 -3.98
CA ASN A 282 -24.01 36.52 -4.66
C ASN A 282 -22.57 36.62 -4.17
N ILE A 283 -21.82 35.53 -4.30
CA ILE A 283 -20.48 35.37 -3.75
C ILE A 283 -19.56 36.43 -4.35
N LEU A 284 -18.89 37.20 -3.48
CA LEU A 284 -18.02 38.33 -3.87
C LEU A 284 -18.69 39.32 -4.84
N GLY A 285 -20.01 39.53 -4.72
CA GLY A 285 -20.75 40.48 -5.56
C GLY A 285 -21.03 39.99 -6.98
N THR A 286 -20.75 38.73 -7.29
CA THR A 286 -21.12 38.08 -8.56
C THR A 286 -22.58 37.60 -8.53
N ASP A 287 -23.10 37.08 -9.65
CA ASP A 287 -24.38 36.37 -9.74
C ASP A 287 -24.28 34.90 -9.29
N PHE A 288 -23.05 34.39 -9.11
CA PHE A 288 -22.80 33.03 -8.66
C PHE A 288 -23.18 32.85 -7.19
N SER A 289 -23.87 31.76 -6.90
CA SER A 289 -24.33 31.40 -5.56
C SER A 289 -24.18 29.90 -5.35
N LEU A 290 -23.72 29.50 -4.16
CA LEU A 290 -23.58 28.11 -3.77
C LEU A 290 -23.99 27.92 -2.31
N THR A 291 -24.88 26.97 -2.05
CA THR A 291 -25.21 26.52 -0.70
C THR A 291 -24.64 25.12 -0.48
N ILE A 292 -23.87 24.91 0.59
CA ILE A 292 -23.30 23.61 0.93
C ILE A 292 -23.95 23.09 2.21
N ASN A 293 -24.35 21.82 2.21
CA ASN A 293 -24.83 21.14 3.40
C ASN A 293 -23.97 19.91 3.71
N ILE A 294 -23.77 19.62 4.99
CA ILE A 294 -23.13 18.39 5.45
C ILE A 294 -24.21 17.30 5.57
N ARG A 295 -23.89 16.11 5.09
CA ARG A 295 -24.69 14.90 5.31
C ARG A 295 -23.83 13.88 6.03
N GLU A 296 -24.24 13.51 7.23
CA GLU A 296 -23.58 12.46 7.98
C GLU A 296 -24.06 11.08 7.51
N GLY A 297 -23.12 10.18 7.27
CA GLY A 297 -23.41 8.79 7.00
C GLY A 297 -23.87 8.03 8.23
N ALA A 298 -24.19 6.75 8.06
CA ALA A 298 -24.69 5.87 9.13
C ALA A 298 -23.82 4.62 9.36
N GLY A 299 -22.51 4.73 9.09
CA GLY A 299 -21.52 3.67 9.37
C GLY A 299 -21.51 2.50 8.39
N ALA A 300 -21.83 2.73 7.11
CA ALA A 300 -21.82 1.70 6.07
C ALA A 300 -20.71 1.96 5.03
N PHE A 301 -19.69 1.12 4.97
CA PHE A 301 -18.54 1.30 4.06
C PHE A 301 -18.93 1.34 2.58
N VAL A 302 -19.98 0.61 2.19
CA VAL A 302 -20.49 0.60 0.82
C VAL A 302 -20.97 1.98 0.36
N CYS A 303 -21.33 2.89 1.27
CA CYS A 303 -21.73 4.26 0.94
C CYS A 303 -20.58 5.11 0.38
N GLY A 304 -19.33 4.64 0.41
CA GLY A 304 -18.23 5.25 -0.33
C GLY A 304 -18.37 5.05 -1.85
N GLU A 305 -19.15 4.07 -2.29
CA GLU A 305 -19.50 3.88 -3.69
C GLU A 305 -20.47 4.97 -4.16
N SER A 306 -20.19 5.55 -5.34
CA SER A 306 -20.89 6.71 -5.87
C SER A 306 -22.42 6.64 -5.88
N THR A 307 -23.02 5.53 -6.29
CA THR A 307 -24.49 5.40 -6.37
C THR A 307 -25.12 5.01 -5.03
N ALA A 308 -24.40 4.24 -4.20
CA ALA A 308 -24.81 3.96 -2.83
C ALA A 308 -24.82 5.24 -1.97
N LEU A 309 -23.82 6.12 -2.16
CA LEU A 309 -23.75 7.44 -1.54
C LEU A 309 -24.98 8.27 -1.88
N VAL A 310 -25.36 8.32 -3.15
CA VAL A 310 -26.56 9.03 -3.63
C VAL A 310 -27.83 8.48 -2.97
N ALA A 311 -27.99 7.15 -2.91
CA ALA A 311 -29.12 6.53 -2.22
C ALA A 311 -29.16 6.94 -0.74
N SER A 312 -28.01 6.97 -0.06
CA SER A 312 -27.91 7.41 1.33
C SER A 312 -28.25 8.90 1.52
N ILE A 313 -27.84 9.78 0.60
CA ILE A 313 -28.22 11.21 0.62
C ILE A 313 -29.73 11.38 0.51
N GLU A 314 -30.38 10.57 -0.30
CA GLU A 314 -31.82 10.58 -0.52
C GLU A 314 -32.63 9.96 0.64
N GLY A 315 -31.94 9.40 1.65
CA GLY A 315 -32.57 8.75 2.81
C GLY A 315 -32.94 7.29 2.58
N GLU A 316 -32.49 6.69 1.46
CA GLU A 316 -32.65 5.27 1.19
C GLU A 316 -31.51 4.45 1.81
N ARG A 317 -31.66 3.12 1.79
CA ARG A 317 -30.54 2.21 2.09
C ARG A 317 -29.46 2.39 1.01
N GLY A 318 -28.19 2.44 1.42
CA GLY A 318 -27.01 2.60 0.55
C GLY A 318 -26.75 1.42 -0.41
N PHE A 319 -27.71 1.10 -1.27
CA PHE A 319 -27.60 0.05 -2.26
C PHE A 319 -27.13 0.63 -3.60
N PRO A 320 -26.00 0.15 -4.16
CA PRO A 320 -25.56 0.60 -5.47
C PRO A 320 -26.64 0.45 -6.54
N ARG A 321 -26.78 1.46 -7.40
CA ARG A 321 -27.73 1.51 -8.52
C ARG A 321 -27.05 1.06 -9.81
N PRO A 322 -27.74 0.33 -10.70
CA PRO A 322 -27.22 0.02 -12.03
C PRO A 322 -26.87 1.28 -12.81
N ARG A 323 -25.86 1.19 -13.68
CA ARG A 323 -25.48 2.25 -14.61
C ARG A 323 -25.67 1.71 -16.04
N PRO A 324 -26.23 2.50 -16.97
CA PRO A 324 -26.72 3.89 -16.86
C PRO A 324 -28.04 4.04 -16.06
N PRO A 325 -28.40 5.26 -15.61
CA PRO A 325 -27.68 6.54 -15.80
C PRO A 325 -26.47 6.71 -14.88
N ARG A 326 -25.48 7.49 -15.31
CA ARG A 326 -24.34 7.92 -14.46
C ARG A 326 -24.74 9.15 -13.64
N LEU A 327 -24.03 9.41 -12.54
CA LEU A 327 -24.30 10.58 -11.69
C LEU A 327 -24.24 11.92 -12.44
N SER A 328 -23.37 12.01 -13.45
CA SER A 328 -23.23 13.20 -14.30
C SER A 328 -24.36 13.35 -15.32
N GLU A 329 -25.29 12.41 -15.39
CA GLU A 329 -26.41 12.37 -16.34
C GLU A 329 -27.75 12.60 -15.62
N PRO A 330 -28.79 13.09 -16.33
CA PRO A 330 -30.14 13.18 -15.79
C PRO A 330 -30.62 11.82 -15.28
N GLY A 331 -31.24 11.82 -14.09
CA GLY A 331 -31.72 10.62 -13.40
C GLY A 331 -30.67 9.87 -12.58
N GLY A 332 -29.38 10.24 -12.66
CA GLY A 332 -28.31 9.47 -12.00
C GLY A 332 -27.78 10.05 -10.68
N GLY A 333 -27.83 11.37 -10.46
CA GLY A 333 -27.46 12.01 -9.20
C GLY A 333 -28.63 12.12 -8.20
N PRO A 334 -28.42 12.75 -7.04
CA PRO A 334 -29.45 12.92 -6.02
C PRO A 334 -30.73 13.55 -6.56
N TRP A 335 -31.86 12.91 -6.28
CA TRP A 335 -33.20 13.28 -6.76
C TRP A 335 -33.30 13.41 -8.29
N GLY A 336 -32.41 12.72 -9.02
CA GLY A 336 -32.36 12.72 -10.48
C GLY A 336 -31.59 13.90 -11.10
N TYR A 337 -30.99 14.78 -10.31
CA TYR A 337 -30.23 15.93 -10.84
C TYR A 337 -28.79 15.55 -11.21
N PRO A 338 -28.27 16.02 -12.37
CA PRO A 338 -26.87 15.81 -12.74
C PRO A 338 -25.91 16.34 -11.68
N SER A 339 -24.93 15.52 -11.31
CA SER A 339 -24.09 15.75 -10.14
C SER A 339 -22.61 15.45 -10.40
N SER A 340 -21.74 16.34 -9.94
CA SER A 340 -20.28 16.17 -9.94
C SER A 340 -19.82 15.67 -8.57
N LEU A 341 -19.69 14.34 -8.43
CA LEU A 341 -19.17 13.73 -7.21
C LEU A 341 -17.64 13.58 -7.27
N ASN A 342 -16.89 14.15 -6.34
CA ASN A 342 -15.45 13.92 -6.24
C ASN A 342 -15.03 13.60 -4.79
N ASN A 343 -13.89 12.96 -4.63
CA ASN A 343 -13.29 12.69 -3.32
C ASN A 343 -12.70 13.98 -2.70
N ILE A 344 -12.58 14.04 -1.38
CA ILE A 344 -12.08 15.23 -0.64
C ILE A 344 -10.69 15.67 -1.14
N GLU A 345 -9.72 14.75 -1.21
CA GLU A 345 -8.38 15.07 -1.71
C GLU A 345 -8.40 15.59 -3.15
N THR A 346 -9.36 15.12 -3.98
CA THR A 346 -9.51 15.63 -5.36
C THR A 346 -9.85 17.12 -5.35
N PHE A 347 -10.78 17.55 -4.49
CA PHE A 347 -11.11 18.97 -4.36
C PHE A 347 -9.96 19.78 -3.74
N ALA A 348 -9.24 19.25 -2.77
CA ALA A 348 -8.11 19.95 -2.13
C ALA A 348 -6.96 20.30 -3.09
N ASN A 349 -6.83 19.57 -4.21
CA ASN A 349 -5.85 19.85 -5.27
C ASN A 349 -6.30 20.96 -6.24
N VAL A 350 -7.61 21.19 -6.40
CA VAL A 350 -8.17 22.12 -7.40
C VAL A 350 -7.71 23.57 -7.19
N PRO A 351 -7.74 24.16 -5.97
CA PRO A 351 -7.30 25.54 -5.77
C PRO A 351 -5.88 25.79 -6.28
N VAL A 352 -4.96 24.86 -6.01
CA VAL A 352 -3.55 24.97 -6.42
C VAL A 352 -3.41 24.88 -7.94
N ILE A 353 -4.18 24.01 -8.59
CA ILE A 353 -4.20 23.89 -10.06
C ILE A 353 -4.65 25.21 -10.69
N ILE A 354 -5.73 25.81 -10.19
CA ILE A 354 -6.23 27.07 -10.73
C ILE A 354 -5.26 28.21 -10.46
N GLU A 355 -4.77 28.34 -9.23
CA GLU A 355 -3.85 29.40 -8.82
C GLU A 355 -2.55 29.38 -9.63
N LYS A 356 -1.84 28.23 -9.63
CA LYS A 356 -0.49 28.09 -10.21
C LYS A 356 -0.47 27.64 -11.67
N GLY A 357 -1.60 27.13 -12.17
CA GLY A 357 -1.74 26.58 -13.52
C GLY A 357 -1.45 25.09 -13.61
N SER A 358 -2.02 24.48 -14.65
CA SER A 358 -1.90 23.08 -15.05
C SER A 358 -0.45 22.67 -15.30
N ASP A 359 0.38 23.53 -15.90
CA ASP A 359 1.78 23.22 -16.20
C ASP A 359 2.59 23.00 -14.93
N TYR A 360 2.32 23.76 -13.86
CA TYR A 360 2.92 23.53 -12.55
C TYR A 360 2.51 22.15 -12.00
N PHE A 361 1.24 21.78 -12.10
CA PHE A 361 0.76 20.49 -11.59
C PHE A 361 1.29 19.30 -12.40
N LEU A 362 1.38 19.42 -13.72
CA LEU A 362 1.96 18.43 -14.63
C LEU A 362 3.46 18.24 -14.43
N SER A 363 4.18 19.26 -13.94
CA SER A 363 5.61 19.14 -13.60
C SER A 363 5.87 18.19 -12.42
N ILE A 364 4.81 17.73 -11.76
CA ILE A 364 4.86 16.88 -10.57
C ILE A 364 4.22 15.54 -10.91
N GLY A 365 4.89 14.45 -10.56
CA GLY A 365 4.38 13.10 -10.80
C GLY A 365 4.82 12.53 -12.14
N THR A 366 4.05 11.58 -12.67
CA THR A 366 4.33 10.94 -13.97
C THR A 366 3.42 11.49 -15.06
N LYS A 367 3.77 11.25 -16.33
CA LYS A 367 2.98 11.70 -17.50
C LYS A 367 1.50 11.30 -17.42
N ASN A 368 1.21 10.09 -16.94
CA ASN A 368 -0.16 9.55 -16.86
C ASN A 368 -0.81 9.74 -15.48
N SER A 369 -0.05 10.17 -14.48
CA SER A 369 -0.51 10.40 -13.11
C SER A 369 0.18 11.64 -12.56
N SER A 370 -0.39 12.82 -12.85
CA SER A 370 0.15 14.10 -12.40
C SER A 370 -0.19 14.40 -10.94
N GLY A 371 0.59 15.31 -10.36
CA GLY A 371 0.47 15.78 -8.98
C GLY A 371 1.03 14.82 -7.94
N THR A 372 0.49 14.98 -6.73
CA THR A 372 0.86 14.21 -5.54
C THR A 372 -0.28 13.29 -5.10
N LYS A 373 0.04 12.33 -4.25
CA LYS A 373 -0.94 11.51 -3.53
C LYS A 373 -0.60 11.50 -2.05
N VAL A 374 -1.62 11.65 -1.22
CA VAL A 374 -1.51 11.39 0.22
C VAL A 374 -1.70 9.89 0.50
N PHE A 375 -0.74 9.28 1.18
CA PHE A 375 -0.85 7.92 1.71
C PHE A 375 -0.90 7.91 3.24
N ALA A 376 -1.70 7.00 3.77
CA ALA A 376 -1.70 6.67 5.19
C ALA A 376 -0.82 5.42 5.41
N LEU A 377 0.40 5.64 5.90
CA LEU A 377 1.39 4.59 6.12
C LEU A 377 1.20 3.96 7.50
N THR A 378 0.85 2.68 7.54
CA THR A 378 0.48 1.93 8.75
C THR A 378 1.07 0.51 8.74
N GLY A 379 0.78 -0.29 9.78
CA GLY A 379 1.28 -1.66 9.91
C GLY A 379 2.65 -1.74 10.60
N LYS A 380 3.50 -2.67 10.14
CA LYS A 380 4.80 -3.01 10.74
C LYS A 380 5.94 -2.09 10.28
N VAL A 381 5.73 -0.77 10.40
CA VAL A 381 6.68 0.27 9.95
C VAL A 381 7.10 1.16 11.12
N LYS A 382 8.34 1.66 11.12
CA LYS A 382 8.88 2.44 12.26
C LYS A 382 8.19 3.80 12.44
N ASN A 383 7.83 4.48 11.36
CA ASN A 383 7.18 5.78 11.36
C ASN A 383 5.84 5.71 10.62
N THR A 384 4.75 5.56 11.37
CA THR A 384 3.37 5.62 10.84
C THR A 384 2.89 7.07 10.75
N GLY A 385 2.02 7.35 9.77
CA GLY A 385 1.55 8.71 9.54
C GLY A 385 0.98 8.98 8.14
N LEU A 386 0.79 10.26 7.84
CA LEU A 386 0.44 10.74 6.50
C LEU A 386 1.70 11.17 5.75
N VAL A 387 1.82 10.65 4.53
CA VAL A 387 2.93 10.94 3.63
C VAL A 387 2.36 11.42 2.31
N GLU A 388 2.63 12.67 1.95
CA GLU A 388 2.22 13.22 0.65
C GLU A 388 3.41 13.25 -0.29
N VAL A 389 3.35 12.47 -1.35
CA VAL A 389 4.50 12.22 -2.24
C VAL A 389 4.11 12.43 -3.70
N PRO A 390 5.05 12.85 -4.57
CA PRO A 390 4.83 12.86 -6.01
C PRO A 390 4.45 11.47 -6.53
N MET A 391 3.50 11.41 -7.46
CA MET A 391 3.17 10.15 -8.14
C MET A 391 4.41 9.58 -8.84
N GLY A 392 4.57 8.25 -8.79
CA GLY A 392 5.72 7.55 -9.39
C GLY A 392 6.94 7.36 -8.48
N ILE A 393 6.93 7.91 -7.26
CA ILE A 393 7.90 7.49 -6.21
C ILE A 393 7.80 5.97 -5.98
N THR A 394 8.88 5.31 -5.61
CA THR A 394 8.85 3.85 -5.41
C THR A 394 8.31 3.44 -4.04
N LEU A 395 7.80 2.21 -3.90
CA LEU A 395 7.39 1.65 -2.59
C LEU A 395 8.57 1.61 -1.61
N ARG A 396 9.79 1.33 -2.10
CA ARG A 396 11.02 1.33 -1.32
C ARG A 396 11.24 2.67 -0.64
N GLU A 397 11.15 3.76 -1.39
CA GLU A 397 11.37 5.10 -0.83
C GLU A 397 10.30 5.48 0.20
N ILE A 398 9.03 5.13 -0.05
CA ILE A 398 7.97 5.38 0.93
C ILE A 398 8.20 4.57 2.22
N ILE A 399 8.53 3.29 2.13
CA ILE A 399 8.61 2.40 3.29
C ILE A 399 9.92 2.58 4.07
N PHE A 400 11.05 2.62 3.36
CA PHE A 400 12.38 2.64 3.98
C PHE A 400 12.88 4.05 4.25
N ASP A 401 12.76 4.98 3.31
CA ASP A 401 13.30 6.33 3.50
C ASP A 401 12.36 7.18 4.36
N ILE A 402 11.07 7.22 4.01
CA ILE A 402 10.06 8.01 4.75
C ILE A 402 9.60 7.25 6.00
N GLY A 403 9.19 5.99 5.83
CA GLY A 403 8.70 5.13 6.92
C GLY A 403 9.78 4.68 7.91
N GLY A 404 11.06 4.82 7.57
CA GLY A 404 12.20 4.41 8.40
C GLY A 404 12.43 2.89 8.43
N GLY A 405 11.81 2.14 7.54
CA GLY A 405 11.91 0.69 7.44
C GLY A 405 10.97 -0.06 8.37
N ILE A 406 11.23 -1.36 8.52
CA ILE A 406 10.34 -2.30 9.22
C ILE A 406 10.59 -2.25 10.73
N LEU A 407 9.51 -2.40 11.49
CA LEU A 407 9.57 -2.39 12.95
C LEU A 407 10.47 -3.52 13.45
N GLY A 408 11.49 -3.18 14.26
CA GLY A 408 12.44 -4.15 14.79
C GLY A 408 13.49 -4.63 13.78
N ASP A 409 13.69 -3.90 12.68
CA ASP A 409 14.69 -4.21 11.64
C ASP A 409 14.51 -5.59 11.00
N LYS A 410 13.26 -6.06 11.01
CA LYS A 410 12.78 -7.28 10.37
C LYS A 410 12.77 -7.16 8.84
N GLU A 411 12.64 -8.28 8.16
CA GLU A 411 12.51 -8.34 6.72
C GLU A 411 11.13 -7.82 6.25
N PHE A 412 11.13 -7.08 5.14
CA PHE A 412 9.90 -6.70 4.49
C PHE A 412 9.31 -7.90 3.74
N LYS A 413 8.03 -8.19 3.99
CA LYS A 413 7.33 -9.28 3.30
C LYS A 413 6.41 -8.76 2.21
N ALA A 414 5.51 -7.85 2.56
CA ALA A 414 4.49 -7.34 1.65
C ALA A 414 3.94 -5.99 2.12
N VAL A 415 3.30 -5.27 1.21
CA VAL A 415 2.47 -4.11 1.52
C VAL A 415 1.11 -4.27 0.86
N GLN A 416 0.04 -4.04 1.61
CA GLN A 416 -1.30 -3.95 1.07
C GLN A 416 -1.57 -2.50 0.71
N THR A 417 -1.98 -2.25 -0.53
CA THR A 417 -2.45 -0.92 -0.98
C THR A 417 -3.87 -1.04 -1.51
N GLY A 418 -4.62 0.06 -1.53
CA GLY A 418 -5.98 0.06 -2.06
C GLY A 418 -7.08 -0.30 -1.06
N GLY A 419 -6.77 -0.22 0.24
CA GLY A 419 -7.71 -0.57 1.31
C GLY A 419 -7.95 -2.08 1.41
N PRO A 420 -9.08 -2.49 2.01
CA PRO A 420 -9.39 -3.90 2.30
C PRO A 420 -9.78 -4.69 1.05
N SER A 421 -10.06 -4.01 -0.07
CA SER A 421 -10.37 -4.63 -1.36
C SER A 421 -9.22 -4.50 -2.38
N GLY A 422 -8.07 -3.98 -1.95
CA GLY A 422 -6.88 -3.90 -2.78
C GLY A 422 -6.06 -5.20 -2.81
N GLY A 423 -4.83 -5.14 -3.32
CA GLY A 423 -3.93 -6.31 -3.41
C GLY A 423 -2.67 -6.18 -2.56
N CYS A 424 -2.10 -7.34 -2.21
CA CYS A 424 -0.81 -7.46 -1.55
C CYS A 424 0.32 -7.39 -2.58
N ILE A 425 1.29 -6.51 -2.36
CA ILE A 425 2.47 -6.33 -3.20
C ILE A 425 3.70 -6.91 -2.47
N PRO A 426 4.38 -7.93 -3.01
CA PRO A 426 5.54 -8.59 -2.38
C PRO A 426 6.83 -7.78 -2.48
N ALA A 427 7.86 -8.23 -1.74
CA ALA A 427 9.21 -7.65 -1.72
C ALA A 427 9.87 -7.48 -3.10
N GLU A 428 9.61 -8.38 -4.05
CA GLU A 428 10.13 -8.33 -5.43
C GLU A 428 9.67 -7.08 -6.21
N HIS A 429 8.63 -6.39 -5.74
CA HIS A 429 8.07 -5.20 -6.37
C HIS A 429 8.30 -3.93 -5.55
N LEU A 430 9.27 -3.92 -4.61
CA LEU A 430 9.60 -2.72 -3.82
C LEU A 430 10.03 -1.51 -4.68
N ASP A 431 10.67 -1.75 -5.82
CA ASP A 431 11.11 -0.70 -6.73
C ASP A 431 10.03 -0.31 -7.77
N LEU A 432 8.80 -0.83 -7.61
CA LEU A 432 7.67 -0.47 -8.45
C LEU A 432 7.29 1.01 -8.22
N PRO A 433 7.16 1.82 -9.28
CA PRO A 433 6.60 3.16 -9.19
C PRO A 433 5.16 3.13 -8.65
N VAL A 434 4.86 4.03 -7.72
CA VAL A 434 3.53 4.16 -7.13
C VAL A 434 2.70 5.14 -7.94
N ASP A 435 2.02 4.61 -8.94
CA ASP A 435 1.01 5.30 -9.75
C ASP A 435 -0.17 4.35 -10.05
N PHE A 436 -1.26 4.89 -10.61
CA PHE A 436 -2.48 4.10 -10.84
C PHE A 436 -2.25 2.88 -11.75
N ASP A 437 -1.45 3.03 -12.79
CA ASP A 437 -1.31 2.03 -13.85
C ASP A 437 -0.32 0.94 -13.42
N SER A 438 0.79 1.35 -12.79
CA SER A 438 1.81 0.46 -12.22
C SER A 438 1.25 -0.45 -11.13
N LEU A 439 0.47 0.08 -10.18
CA LEU A 439 -0.15 -0.72 -9.12
C LEU A 439 -1.17 -1.73 -9.67
N TRP A 440 -1.91 -1.37 -10.71
CA TRP A 440 -2.89 -2.26 -11.32
C TRP A 440 -2.24 -3.46 -12.02
N SER A 441 -1.07 -3.26 -12.64
CA SER A 441 -0.32 -4.32 -13.31
C SER A 441 0.11 -5.47 -12.38
N VAL A 442 0.31 -5.19 -11.10
CA VAL A 442 0.68 -6.19 -10.07
C VAL A 442 -0.53 -6.74 -9.31
N GLY A 443 -1.76 -6.47 -9.76
CA GLY A 443 -2.98 -6.95 -9.11
C GLY A 443 -3.31 -6.21 -7.82
N SER A 444 -2.83 -4.98 -7.68
CA SER A 444 -3.21 -4.06 -6.60
C SER A 444 -3.91 -2.81 -7.17
N MET A 445 -4.10 -1.79 -6.34
CA MET A 445 -4.70 -0.52 -6.73
C MET A 445 -4.30 0.59 -5.77
N MET A 446 -4.49 1.84 -6.19
CA MET A 446 -4.27 3.03 -5.37
C MET A 446 -5.28 3.10 -4.19
N GLY A 447 -6.56 2.88 -4.48
CA GLY A 447 -7.66 3.11 -3.53
C GLY A 447 -7.62 4.52 -2.91
N SER A 448 -8.02 4.63 -1.65
CA SER A 448 -7.91 5.88 -0.88
C SER A 448 -6.46 6.28 -0.55
N GLY A 449 -5.47 5.41 -0.76
CA GLY A 449 -4.07 5.67 -0.35
C GLY A 449 -3.68 5.05 1.00
N GLY A 450 -4.50 4.17 1.59
CA GLY A 450 -4.06 3.35 2.73
C GLY A 450 -2.95 2.37 2.33
N MET A 451 -1.86 2.32 3.10
CA MET A 451 -0.74 1.38 2.94
C MET A 451 -0.49 0.62 4.25
N VAL A 452 -0.70 -0.70 4.25
CA VAL A 452 -0.47 -1.56 5.42
C VAL A 452 0.78 -2.41 5.18
N VAL A 453 1.86 -2.08 5.88
CA VAL A 453 3.17 -2.77 5.77
C VAL A 453 3.18 -4.03 6.62
N MET A 454 3.74 -5.12 6.08
CA MET A 454 3.81 -6.45 6.70
C MET A 454 5.26 -6.97 6.71
N ASP A 455 5.63 -7.65 7.80
CA ASP A 455 6.95 -8.27 8.04
C ASP A 455 6.93 -9.80 7.82
N GLU A 456 8.07 -10.49 7.97
CA GLU A 456 8.20 -11.93 7.77
C GLU A 456 7.26 -12.78 8.66
N ASP A 457 6.92 -12.26 9.84
CA ASP A 457 6.06 -12.90 10.84
C ASP A 457 4.56 -12.74 10.55
N THR A 458 4.19 -12.10 9.44
CA THR A 458 2.79 -11.90 9.07
C THR A 458 2.27 -13.06 8.21
N CYS A 459 1.20 -13.76 8.61
CA CYS A 459 0.61 -14.85 7.80
C CYS A 459 -0.23 -14.30 6.63
N MET A 460 0.12 -14.57 5.38
CA MET A 460 -0.59 -14.00 4.22
C MET A 460 -1.99 -14.60 4.02
N VAL A 461 -2.20 -15.84 4.46
CA VAL A 461 -3.52 -16.49 4.44
C VAL A 461 -4.47 -15.83 5.45
N ASP A 462 -3.95 -15.49 6.62
CA ASP A 462 -4.72 -14.83 7.69
C ASP A 462 -5.02 -13.36 7.32
N VAL A 463 -4.07 -12.67 6.69
CA VAL A 463 -4.28 -11.34 6.11
C VAL A 463 -5.40 -11.35 5.07
N ALA A 464 -5.36 -12.30 4.13
CA ALA A 464 -6.42 -12.44 3.13
C ALA A 464 -7.79 -12.69 3.77
N LYS A 465 -7.84 -13.53 4.82
CA LYS A 465 -9.06 -13.77 5.60
C LYS A 465 -9.55 -12.51 6.31
N PHE A 466 -8.67 -11.74 6.94
CA PHE A 466 -9.01 -10.50 7.65
C PHE A 466 -9.66 -9.47 6.71
N PHE A 467 -9.02 -9.18 5.57
CA PHE A 467 -9.54 -8.22 4.61
C PHE A 467 -10.82 -8.70 3.92
N LEU A 468 -10.90 -9.99 3.57
CA LEU A 468 -12.12 -10.55 3.01
C LEU A 468 -13.27 -10.52 4.04
N SER A 469 -13.00 -10.81 5.31
CA SER A 469 -14.00 -10.74 6.39
C SER A 469 -14.59 -9.34 6.50
N PHE A 470 -13.75 -8.30 6.41
CA PHE A 470 -14.21 -6.91 6.40
C PHE A 470 -15.08 -6.61 5.18
N THR A 471 -14.59 -6.90 3.97
CA THR A 471 -15.38 -6.62 2.75
C THR A 471 -16.69 -7.42 2.68
N GLN A 472 -16.73 -8.62 3.26
CA GLN A 472 -17.92 -9.44 3.37
C GLN A 472 -18.94 -8.86 4.37
N SER A 473 -18.50 -8.36 5.54
CA SER A 473 -19.38 -7.69 6.50
C SER A 473 -19.94 -6.37 5.96
N GLU A 474 -19.17 -5.69 5.11
CA GLU A 474 -19.55 -4.43 4.46
C GLU A 474 -20.36 -4.63 3.16
N SER A 475 -20.67 -5.87 2.79
CA SER A 475 -21.48 -6.16 1.62
C SER A 475 -22.90 -5.61 1.79
N CYS A 476 -23.37 -4.79 0.84
CA CYS A 476 -24.77 -4.36 0.82
C CYS A 476 -25.78 -5.52 0.64
N GLY A 477 -25.32 -6.70 0.23
CA GLY A 477 -26.16 -7.89 0.08
C GLY A 477 -27.01 -7.94 -1.19
N LYS A 478 -26.87 -6.98 -2.11
CA LYS A 478 -27.70 -6.88 -3.33
C LYS A 478 -27.40 -7.94 -4.39
N CYS A 479 -26.13 -8.12 -4.75
CA CYS A 479 -25.75 -9.08 -5.81
C CYS A 479 -25.31 -10.43 -5.20
N PRO A 480 -25.84 -11.57 -5.68
CA PRO A 480 -25.45 -12.89 -5.18
C PRO A 480 -23.94 -13.19 -5.26
N PRO A 481 -23.19 -12.81 -6.32
CA PRO A 481 -21.75 -13.04 -6.35
C PRO A 481 -21.02 -12.39 -5.18
N CYS A 482 -21.26 -11.11 -4.89
CA CYS A 482 -20.66 -10.46 -3.73
C CYS A 482 -21.19 -11.03 -2.40
N ARG A 483 -22.50 -11.19 -2.23
CA ARG A 483 -23.11 -11.60 -0.95
C ARG A 483 -22.73 -13.03 -0.55
N ILE A 484 -22.85 -13.97 -1.48
CA ILE A 484 -22.72 -15.40 -1.23
C ILE A 484 -21.31 -15.88 -1.60
N GLY A 485 -20.75 -15.38 -2.69
CA GLY A 485 -19.43 -15.80 -3.16
C GLY A 485 -18.31 -15.42 -2.17
N THR A 486 -18.32 -14.19 -1.65
CA THR A 486 -17.31 -13.78 -0.64
C THR A 486 -17.47 -14.56 0.67
N TYR A 487 -18.69 -14.88 1.07
CA TYR A 487 -18.97 -15.74 2.24
C TYR A 487 -18.39 -17.15 2.03
N GLN A 488 -18.59 -17.76 0.85
CA GLN A 488 -18.00 -19.06 0.54
C GLN A 488 -16.47 -19.02 0.52
N MET A 489 -15.87 -17.96 -0.02
CA MET A 489 -14.42 -17.76 0.04
C MET A 489 -13.93 -17.66 1.48
N LEU A 490 -14.63 -16.90 2.33
CA LEU A 490 -14.29 -16.73 3.74
C LEU A 490 -14.33 -18.07 4.48
N GLN A 491 -15.37 -18.87 4.28
CA GLN A 491 -15.46 -20.22 4.87
C GLN A 491 -14.28 -21.11 4.46
N ILE A 492 -13.84 -21.04 3.20
CA ILE A 492 -12.65 -21.79 2.75
C ILE A 492 -11.40 -21.29 3.48
N LEU A 493 -11.20 -19.97 3.60
CA LEU A 493 -10.07 -19.39 4.33
C LEU A 493 -10.09 -19.72 5.83
N GLU A 494 -11.25 -19.70 6.47
CA GLU A 494 -11.44 -20.12 7.86
C GLU A 494 -11.02 -21.57 8.07
N ARG A 495 -11.42 -22.48 7.17
CA ARG A 495 -10.95 -23.87 7.21
C ARG A 495 -9.44 -23.97 7.01
N ILE A 496 -8.87 -23.25 6.05
CA ILE A 496 -7.42 -23.29 5.80
C ILE A 496 -6.66 -22.80 7.03
N THR A 497 -7.08 -21.67 7.62
CA THR A 497 -6.43 -21.06 8.81
C THR A 497 -6.73 -21.76 10.14
N SER A 498 -7.57 -22.79 10.14
CA SER A 498 -7.85 -23.65 11.31
C SER A 498 -7.31 -25.08 11.15
N GLY A 499 -6.45 -25.32 10.16
CA GLY A 499 -5.88 -26.65 9.89
C GLY A 499 -6.81 -27.60 9.14
N GLN A 500 -8.00 -27.19 8.76
CA GLN A 500 -9.01 -28.01 8.07
C GLN A 500 -9.03 -27.82 6.55
N GLY A 501 -7.99 -27.18 5.98
CA GLY A 501 -7.84 -27.00 4.54
C GLY A 501 -7.85 -28.32 3.76
N ARG A 502 -8.40 -28.30 2.54
CA ARG A 502 -8.58 -29.49 1.69
C ARG A 502 -7.87 -29.32 0.35
N LYS A 503 -7.47 -30.44 -0.27
CA LYS A 503 -6.95 -30.46 -1.64
C LYS A 503 -7.96 -29.80 -2.59
N GLY A 504 -7.48 -28.88 -3.42
CA GLY A 504 -8.30 -28.13 -4.39
C GLY A 504 -8.92 -26.84 -3.86
N ASP A 505 -8.78 -26.50 -2.56
CA ASP A 505 -9.33 -25.26 -2.01
C ASP A 505 -8.73 -24.00 -2.66
N VAL A 506 -7.43 -24.01 -2.98
CA VAL A 506 -6.77 -22.90 -3.72
C VAL A 506 -7.44 -22.67 -5.08
N ARG A 507 -7.68 -23.74 -5.86
CA ARG A 507 -8.36 -23.63 -7.16
C ARG A 507 -9.76 -23.05 -7.00
N ARG A 508 -10.52 -23.54 -6.01
CA ARG A 508 -11.87 -23.01 -5.73
C ARG A 508 -11.87 -21.53 -5.36
N LEU A 509 -10.90 -21.08 -4.55
CA LEU A 509 -10.76 -19.66 -4.21
C LEU A 509 -10.48 -18.81 -5.45
N VAL A 510 -9.64 -19.27 -6.36
CA VAL A 510 -9.33 -18.58 -7.62
C VAL A 510 -10.56 -18.52 -8.54
N ASP A 511 -11.25 -19.64 -8.71
CA ASP A 511 -12.46 -19.73 -9.55
C ASP A 511 -13.56 -18.82 -9.00
N LEU A 512 -13.86 -18.92 -7.69
CA LEU A 512 -14.85 -18.06 -7.01
C LEU A 512 -14.47 -16.60 -7.11
N GLY A 513 -13.22 -16.24 -6.83
CA GLY A 513 -12.73 -14.87 -6.92
C GLY A 513 -12.98 -14.29 -8.31
N THR A 514 -12.62 -15.02 -9.36
CA THR A 514 -12.83 -14.59 -10.75
C THR A 514 -14.31 -14.38 -11.08
N TYR A 515 -15.20 -15.26 -10.62
CA TYR A 515 -16.64 -15.11 -10.84
C TYR A 515 -17.22 -13.91 -10.09
N ILE A 516 -16.74 -13.65 -8.87
CA ILE A 516 -17.18 -12.50 -8.07
C ILE A 516 -16.72 -11.19 -8.73
N GLN A 517 -15.46 -11.12 -9.19
CA GLN A 517 -14.91 -9.96 -9.88
C GLN A 517 -15.72 -9.58 -11.13
N ARG A 518 -16.20 -10.59 -11.89
CA ARG A 518 -16.97 -10.38 -13.13
C ARG A 518 -18.46 -10.21 -12.92
N GLY A 519 -19.02 -10.83 -11.89
CA GLY A 519 -20.47 -10.90 -11.66
C GLY A 519 -21.02 -9.85 -10.70
N SER A 520 -20.17 -9.04 -10.06
CA SER A 520 -20.61 -8.05 -9.08
C SER A 520 -21.04 -6.73 -9.74
N LEU A 521 -22.02 -6.07 -9.13
CA LEU A 521 -22.62 -4.85 -9.69
C LEU A 521 -21.72 -3.61 -9.51
N CYS A 522 -20.99 -3.54 -8.40
CA CYS A 522 -20.25 -2.35 -7.99
C CYS A 522 -18.76 -2.63 -7.78
N GLY A 523 -17.99 -1.56 -7.65
CA GLY A 523 -16.53 -1.63 -7.47
C GLY A 523 -16.11 -2.49 -6.28
N LEU A 524 -16.80 -2.38 -5.14
CA LEU A 524 -16.51 -3.17 -3.94
C LEU A 524 -16.60 -4.67 -4.20
N GLY A 525 -17.69 -5.14 -4.81
CA GLY A 525 -17.82 -6.57 -5.13
C GLY A 525 -16.79 -7.01 -6.18
N ASN A 526 -16.46 -6.13 -7.14
CA ASN A 526 -15.45 -6.41 -8.16
C ASN A 526 -14.04 -6.52 -7.58
N SER A 527 -13.73 -5.82 -6.49
CA SER A 527 -12.40 -5.78 -5.88
C SER A 527 -12.27 -6.65 -4.62
N ALA A 528 -13.38 -7.04 -3.96
CA ALA A 528 -13.36 -7.84 -2.73
C ALA A 528 -12.49 -9.13 -2.80
N PRO A 529 -12.37 -9.84 -3.94
CA PRO A 529 -11.50 -11.00 -4.05
C PRO A 529 -10.00 -10.69 -4.15
N ASN A 530 -9.60 -9.45 -4.48
CA ASN A 530 -8.21 -9.07 -4.73
C ASN A 530 -7.22 -9.42 -3.61
N PRO A 531 -7.49 -9.21 -2.30
CA PRO A 531 -6.55 -9.60 -1.26
C PRO A 531 -6.29 -11.11 -1.29
N VAL A 532 -7.29 -11.94 -1.62
CA VAL A 532 -7.13 -13.39 -1.72
C VAL A 532 -6.40 -13.80 -3.00
N LEU A 533 -6.76 -13.20 -4.13
CA LEU A 533 -6.16 -13.54 -5.42
C LEU A 533 -4.69 -13.12 -5.49
N SER A 534 -4.36 -11.95 -4.96
CA SER A 534 -2.98 -11.44 -4.89
C SER A 534 -2.11 -12.27 -3.94
N THR A 535 -2.61 -12.65 -2.75
CA THR A 535 -1.84 -13.51 -1.86
C THR A 535 -1.69 -14.93 -2.38
N ILE A 536 -2.68 -15.49 -3.09
CA ILE A 536 -2.50 -16.76 -3.79
C ILE A 536 -1.48 -16.63 -4.91
N LYS A 537 -1.45 -15.50 -5.63
CA LYS A 537 -0.49 -15.28 -6.73
C LYS A 537 0.96 -15.25 -6.21
N TYR A 538 1.23 -14.51 -5.14
CA TYR A 538 2.59 -14.25 -4.67
C TYR A 538 3.04 -15.13 -3.51
N PHE A 539 2.11 -15.63 -2.69
CA PHE A 539 2.37 -16.37 -1.46
C PHE A 539 1.65 -17.72 -1.44
N ARG A 540 1.51 -18.35 -2.61
CA ARG A 540 0.83 -19.65 -2.78
C ARG A 540 1.37 -20.72 -1.83
N GLU A 541 2.68 -20.74 -1.62
CA GLU A 541 3.34 -21.70 -0.73
C GLU A 541 2.72 -21.67 0.66
N GLU A 542 2.39 -20.50 1.20
CA GLU A 542 1.77 -20.41 2.54
C GLU A 542 0.41 -21.10 2.56
N TYR A 543 -0.40 -20.96 1.50
CA TYR A 543 -1.67 -21.70 1.41
C TYR A 543 -1.44 -23.22 1.37
N GLU A 544 -0.42 -23.67 0.64
CA GLU A 544 -0.10 -25.09 0.50
C GLU A 544 0.46 -25.67 1.81
N GLU A 545 1.28 -24.93 2.55
CA GLU A 545 1.72 -25.31 3.90
C GLU A 545 0.53 -25.43 4.86
N HIS A 546 -0.45 -24.53 4.79
CA HIS A 546 -1.64 -24.62 5.63
C HIS A 546 -2.51 -25.83 5.26
N ILE A 547 -2.65 -26.13 3.96
CA ILE A 547 -3.51 -27.21 3.47
C ILE A 547 -2.88 -28.59 3.71
N TYR A 548 -1.62 -28.78 3.30
CA TYR A 548 -0.96 -30.08 3.25
C TYR A 548 -0.11 -30.36 4.49
N GLU A 549 0.68 -29.38 4.94
CA GLU A 549 1.58 -29.55 6.08
C GLU A 549 0.92 -29.23 7.42
N LYS A 550 -0.30 -28.67 7.40
CA LYS A 550 -1.04 -28.23 8.59
C LYS A 550 -0.19 -27.33 9.48
N TYR A 551 0.57 -26.44 8.86
CA TYR A 551 1.56 -25.59 9.51
C TYR A 551 1.41 -24.14 9.05
N CYS A 552 1.67 -23.21 9.96
CA CYS A 552 1.67 -21.77 9.69
C CYS A 552 3.05 -21.23 10.07
N LYS A 553 3.89 -20.92 9.07
CA LYS A 553 5.25 -20.39 9.28
C LYS A 553 5.32 -19.14 10.18
N ALA A 554 4.31 -18.28 10.08
CA ALA A 554 4.17 -17.06 10.85
C ALA A 554 3.69 -17.31 12.29
N ASN A 555 3.33 -18.56 12.64
CA ASN A 555 2.83 -18.93 13.96
C ASN A 555 1.65 -18.09 14.44
N VAL A 556 0.80 -17.58 13.53
CA VAL A 556 -0.41 -16.79 13.87
C VAL A 556 -1.67 -17.67 13.93
N CYS A 557 -1.88 -18.55 12.96
CA CYS A 557 -3.07 -19.40 12.85
C CYS A 557 -3.15 -20.48 13.96
N LYS A 558 -4.35 -20.71 14.53
CA LYS A 558 -4.59 -21.69 15.61
C LYS A 558 -4.89 -23.08 15.04
N GLY A 559 -4.68 -24.14 15.83
CA GLY A 559 -5.03 -25.51 15.40
C GLY A 559 -4.05 -26.11 14.37
N MET A 560 -2.82 -25.60 14.32
CA MET A 560 -1.84 -25.93 13.30
C MET A 560 -0.45 -26.01 13.92
N GLY A 561 0.42 -26.86 13.35
CA GLY A 561 1.78 -27.11 13.79
C GLY A 561 1.88 -28.16 14.91
N ALA A 562 3.09 -28.69 15.09
CA ALA A 562 3.46 -29.56 16.20
C ALA A 562 4.24 -28.75 17.23
N PHE A 563 3.73 -28.71 18.46
CA PHE A 563 4.36 -27.99 19.56
C PHE A 563 5.43 -28.88 20.19
N VAL A 564 6.65 -28.35 20.31
CA VAL A 564 7.81 -29.06 20.86
C VAL A 564 8.53 -28.11 21.82
N ILE A 565 9.04 -28.63 22.94
CA ILE A 565 9.88 -27.86 23.85
C ILE A 565 11.34 -28.13 23.51
N ASP A 566 12.08 -27.07 23.17
CA ASP A 566 13.53 -27.11 23.05
C ASP A 566 14.15 -27.29 24.44
N GLN A 567 14.80 -28.43 24.61
CA GLN A 567 15.37 -28.83 25.89
C GLN A 567 16.64 -28.05 26.25
N ASN A 568 17.31 -27.46 25.26
CA ASN A 568 18.51 -26.66 25.50
C ASN A 568 18.16 -25.23 25.92
N ALA A 569 17.04 -24.70 25.44
CA ALA A 569 16.56 -23.36 25.79
C ALA A 569 15.65 -23.33 27.03
N CYS A 570 15.03 -24.45 27.40
CA CYS A 570 14.06 -24.49 28.49
C CYS A 570 14.70 -24.29 29.87
N ILE A 571 14.28 -23.21 30.55
CA ILE A 571 14.70 -22.89 31.93
C ILE A 571 13.88 -23.60 33.02
N ARG A 572 12.94 -24.47 32.63
CA ARG A 572 12.12 -25.31 33.55
C ARG A 572 11.30 -24.50 34.57
N CYS A 573 10.66 -23.43 34.13
CA CYS A 573 9.85 -22.57 35.01
C CYS A 573 8.41 -23.05 35.27
N GLY A 574 7.95 -24.16 34.67
CA GLY A 574 6.60 -24.72 34.88
C GLY A 574 5.43 -23.97 34.22
N LEU A 575 5.59 -22.71 33.82
CA LEU A 575 4.51 -21.87 33.27
C LEU A 575 3.77 -22.47 32.07
N CYS A 576 4.45 -23.24 31.22
CA CYS A 576 3.81 -23.92 30.08
C CYS A 576 2.83 -25.01 30.51
N GLU A 577 3.11 -25.70 31.62
CA GLU A 577 2.25 -26.71 32.22
C GLU A 577 1.03 -26.07 32.87
N GLU A 578 1.25 -25.04 33.69
CA GLU A 578 0.17 -24.27 34.32
C GLU A 578 -0.79 -23.68 33.28
N ALA A 579 -0.27 -23.18 32.15
CA ALA A 579 -1.08 -22.66 31.06
C ALA A 579 -1.84 -23.74 30.27
N CYS A 580 -1.51 -25.02 30.42
CA CYS A 580 -2.08 -26.10 29.63
C CYS A 580 -3.37 -26.66 30.24
N ALA A 581 -4.51 -26.07 29.87
CA ALA A 581 -5.83 -26.53 30.33
C ALA A 581 -6.19 -27.99 29.95
N PHE A 582 -5.44 -28.61 29.03
CA PHE A 582 -5.69 -29.96 28.53
C PHE A 582 -4.72 -31.01 29.10
N GLY A 583 -3.79 -30.63 29.99
CA GLY A 583 -2.81 -31.54 30.57
C GLY A 583 -1.84 -32.15 29.55
N ALA A 584 -1.65 -31.48 28.40
CA ALA A 584 -0.79 -31.98 27.32
C ALA A 584 0.70 -31.73 27.58
N VAL A 585 1.04 -30.78 28.46
CA VAL A 585 2.42 -30.57 28.90
C VAL A 585 2.63 -31.47 30.11
N THR A 586 3.63 -32.35 30.05
CA THR A 586 3.96 -33.27 31.13
C THR A 586 5.38 -32.99 31.64
N GLU A 587 5.51 -32.93 32.95
CA GLU A 587 6.80 -32.93 33.63
C GLU A 587 7.37 -34.35 33.71
N THR A 588 8.64 -34.49 33.38
CA THR A 588 9.46 -35.68 33.68
C THR A 588 10.56 -35.26 34.64
N ARG A 589 11.30 -36.23 35.22
CA ARG A 589 12.34 -35.98 36.25
C ARG A 589 13.32 -34.84 35.95
N GLU A 590 13.56 -34.51 34.68
CA GLU A 590 14.49 -33.44 34.30
C GLU A 590 13.98 -32.51 33.19
N ARG A 591 12.78 -32.72 32.62
CA ARG A 591 12.36 -32.09 31.36
C ARG A 591 10.85 -31.93 31.27
N TYR A 592 10.40 -30.86 30.62
CA TYR A 592 9.02 -30.70 30.16
C TYR A 592 8.88 -31.19 28.72
N LYS A 593 7.80 -31.92 28.44
CA LYS A 593 7.45 -32.41 27.10
C LYS A 593 5.99 -32.13 26.78
N ILE A 594 5.68 -31.95 25.50
CA ILE A 594 4.32 -31.83 25.01
C ILE A 594 3.88 -33.18 24.41
N ASP A 595 2.84 -33.78 24.98
CA ASP A 595 2.13 -34.90 24.37
C ASP A 595 1.29 -34.39 23.19
N ARG A 596 1.68 -34.84 21.99
CA ARG A 596 1.06 -34.44 20.73
C ARG A 596 -0.34 -35.03 20.54
N THR A 597 -0.66 -36.12 21.23
CA THR A 597 -1.98 -36.75 21.14
C THR A 597 -3.01 -36.00 21.98
N ALA A 598 -2.61 -35.48 23.14
CA ALA A 598 -3.45 -34.67 24.02
C ALA A 598 -3.48 -33.18 23.62
N CYS A 599 -2.45 -32.68 22.91
CA CYS A 599 -2.35 -31.27 22.55
C CYS A 599 -3.42 -30.85 21.53
N THR A 600 -4.25 -29.86 21.91
CA THR A 600 -5.26 -29.23 21.04
C THR A 600 -4.73 -28.06 20.23
N GLN A 601 -3.40 -27.82 20.25
CA GLN A 601 -2.72 -26.78 19.47
C GLN A 601 -3.26 -25.35 19.74
N CYS A 602 -3.66 -25.09 20.99
CA CYS A 602 -4.30 -23.84 21.42
C CYS A 602 -3.34 -22.65 21.62
N LYS A 603 -2.01 -22.90 21.57
CA LYS A 603 -0.92 -21.93 21.79
C LYS A 603 -0.73 -21.39 23.21
N ALA A 604 -1.49 -21.83 24.20
CA ALA A 604 -1.34 -21.33 25.57
C ALA A 604 0.09 -21.49 26.11
N CYS A 605 0.70 -22.68 25.94
CA CYS A 605 2.08 -22.94 26.36
C CYS A 605 3.11 -22.10 25.59
N TYR A 606 2.87 -21.83 24.30
CA TYR A 606 3.74 -21.01 23.46
C TYR A 606 3.80 -19.57 23.95
N THR A 607 2.64 -18.96 24.21
CA THR A 607 2.54 -17.58 24.71
C THR A 607 3.05 -17.44 26.14
N ALA A 608 2.89 -18.47 26.98
CA ALA A 608 3.32 -18.44 28.38
C ALA A 608 4.84 -18.59 28.57
N CYS A 609 5.59 -19.06 27.57
CA CYS A 609 7.01 -19.33 27.71
C CYS A 609 7.85 -18.04 27.67
N PRO A 610 8.53 -17.66 28.76
CA PRO A 610 9.27 -16.38 28.83
C PRO A 610 10.55 -16.37 28.00
N VAL A 611 11.09 -17.55 27.68
CA VAL A 611 12.34 -17.74 26.94
C VAL A 611 12.13 -18.30 25.52
N ASN A 612 10.88 -18.36 25.06
CA ASN A 612 10.51 -18.90 23.74
C ASN A 612 11.02 -20.33 23.45
N ALA A 613 11.19 -21.16 24.49
CA ALA A 613 11.62 -22.55 24.35
C ALA A 613 10.53 -23.46 23.76
N VAL A 614 9.26 -23.03 23.74
CA VAL A 614 8.19 -23.74 23.05
C VAL A 614 8.23 -23.34 21.58
N LEU A 615 8.52 -24.30 20.70
CA LEU A 615 8.61 -24.14 19.26
C LEU A 615 7.40 -24.77 18.57
N ILE A 616 7.00 -24.20 17.43
CA ILE A 616 5.97 -24.76 16.55
C ILE A 616 6.68 -25.20 15.27
N LYS A 617 6.69 -26.52 15.02
CA LYS A 617 7.36 -27.16 13.88
C LYS A 617 6.35 -27.80 12.93
N LYS A 618 6.78 -28.14 11.71
CA LYS A 618 5.97 -28.90 10.75
C LYS A 618 5.68 -30.31 11.32
N PRO A 619 4.41 -30.74 11.46
CA PRO A 619 4.05 -32.04 12.01
C PRO A 619 4.76 -33.22 11.33
N ARG A 620 4.87 -33.17 9.99
CA ARG A 620 5.58 -34.17 9.20
C ARG A 620 7.06 -34.26 9.58
N HIS A 621 7.73 -33.13 9.79
CA HIS A 621 9.15 -33.12 10.16
C HIS A 621 9.36 -33.66 11.57
N VAL A 622 8.50 -33.32 12.52
CA VAL A 622 8.59 -33.89 13.89
C VAL A 622 8.29 -35.40 13.87
N ALA A 623 7.43 -35.88 12.96
CA ALA A 623 7.22 -37.31 12.77
C ALA A 623 8.46 -37.99 12.17
N LEU A 624 9.08 -37.38 11.16
CA LEU A 624 10.31 -37.89 10.53
C LEU A 624 11.51 -37.85 11.49
N GLU A 625 11.70 -36.79 12.27
CA GLU A 625 12.74 -36.71 13.31
C GLU A 625 12.59 -37.86 14.31
N ALA A 626 11.36 -38.21 14.70
CA ALA A 626 11.12 -39.35 15.60
C ALA A 626 11.45 -40.71 14.97
N ILE A 627 11.36 -40.84 13.64
CA ILE A 627 11.61 -42.10 12.91
C ILE A 627 13.09 -42.22 12.51
N LEU A 628 13.63 -41.17 11.91
CA LEU A 628 14.95 -41.13 11.27
C LEU A 628 16.04 -40.64 12.23
N LYS A 629 15.67 -40.04 13.37
CA LYS A 629 16.59 -39.39 14.32
C LYS A 629 17.42 -38.25 13.71
N VAL A 630 16.99 -37.72 12.57
CA VAL A 630 17.58 -36.53 11.93
C VAL A 630 16.87 -35.29 12.48
N PRO A 631 17.60 -34.25 12.92
CA PRO A 631 16.98 -33.03 13.43
C PRO A 631 16.03 -32.38 12.42
N THR A 632 14.90 -31.82 12.89
CA THR A 632 13.93 -31.13 12.00
C THR A 632 14.58 -30.05 11.13
N ALA A 633 15.60 -29.34 11.63
CA ALA A 633 16.28 -28.29 10.87
C ALA A 633 16.92 -28.82 9.59
N ASP A 634 17.51 -30.01 9.65
CA ASP A 634 18.20 -30.63 8.52
C ASP A 634 17.20 -31.20 7.52
N ILE A 635 16.09 -31.76 8.02
CA ILE A 635 14.95 -32.18 7.19
C ILE A 635 14.34 -30.98 6.43
N GLU A 636 14.23 -29.81 7.08
CA GLU A 636 13.74 -28.58 6.44
C GLU A 636 14.69 -28.09 5.34
N ILE A 637 16.00 -28.16 5.57
CA ILE A 637 17.00 -27.83 4.56
C ILE A 637 16.87 -28.76 3.35
N ILE A 638 16.70 -30.07 3.58
CA ILE A 638 16.51 -31.07 2.52
C ILE A 638 15.21 -30.81 1.75
N ASP A 639 14.07 -30.62 2.42
CA ASP A 639 12.77 -30.38 1.76
C ASP A 639 12.77 -29.08 0.94
N ARG A 640 13.41 -28.01 1.46
CA ARG A 640 13.53 -26.74 0.75
C ARG A 640 14.35 -26.88 -0.53
N ARG A 641 15.47 -27.61 -0.48
CA ARG A 641 16.33 -27.82 -1.64
C ARG A 641 15.71 -28.80 -2.66
N ALA A 642 14.98 -29.81 -2.21
CA ALA A 642 14.22 -30.73 -3.07
C ALA A 642 13.08 -30.05 -3.88
N LYS A 643 12.54 -28.92 -3.37
CA LYS A 643 11.48 -28.12 -4.03
C LYS A 643 12.01 -27.11 -5.05
N MET A 644 13.31 -26.96 -5.20
CA MET A 644 13.90 -26.02 -6.17
C MET A 644 13.51 -26.37 -7.61
N ILE A 645 13.33 -25.34 -8.42
CA ILE A 645 12.98 -25.44 -9.85
C ILE A 645 14.16 -25.01 -10.73
N LEU A 646 14.11 -25.34 -12.01
CA LEU A 646 15.18 -24.98 -12.96
C LEU A 646 15.42 -23.47 -13.05
N ARG A 647 14.37 -22.65 -12.85
CA ARG A 647 14.49 -21.18 -12.81
C ARG A 647 15.50 -20.70 -11.75
N ASP A 648 15.57 -21.37 -10.60
CA ASP A 648 16.45 -20.98 -9.49
C ASP A 648 17.93 -21.16 -9.83
N ILE A 649 18.23 -22.07 -10.77
CA ILE A 649 19.58 -22.31 -11.29
C ILE A 649 19.93 -21.25 -12.33
N VAL A 650 19.01 -20.98 -13.28
CA VAL A 650 19.23 -19.99 -14.35
C VAL A 650 19.40 -18.58 -13.79
N SER A 651 18.66 -18.21 -12.75
CA SER A 651 18.73 -16.87 -12.15
C SER A 651 20.02 -16.60 -11.39
N LYS A 652 20.61 -17.62 -10.75
CA LYS A 652 21.88 -17.50 -10.02
C LYS A 652 23.11 -17.47 -10.93
N LYS A 653 22.95 -17.89 -12.19
CA LYS A 653 24.03 -17.99 -13.15
C LYS A 653 23.46 -17.69 -14.55
N PRO A 654 23.40 -16.40 -14.96
CA PRO A 654 23.02 -16.08 -16.33
C PRO A 654 24.04 -16.74 -17.25
N SER A 655 23.64 -17.86 -17.85
CA SER A 655 24.50 -18.62 -18.74
C SER A 655 24.59 -17.80 -20.02
N GLU A 656 25.78 -17.31 -20.37
CA GLU A 656 25.98 -16.66 -21.66
C GLU A 656 25.60 -17.67 -22.75
N ILE A 657 24.56 -17.34 -23.52
CA ILE A 657 23.96 -18.27 -24.48
C ILE A 657 24.74 -18.15 -25.79
N PHE A 658 25.48 -19.19 -26.12
CA PHE A 658 26.21 -19.26 -27.38
C PHE A 658 25.36 -19.96 -28.43
N THR A 659 25.10 -19.25 -29.52
CA THR A 659 24.22 -19.72 -30.60
C THR A 659 24.88 -19.63 -31.96
N VAL A 660 24.43 -20.48 -32.89
CA VAL A 660 24.81 -20.53 -34.31
C VAL A 660 23.55 -20.71 -35.16
N THR A 661 23.62 -20.43 -36.46
CA THR A 661 22.49 -20.62 -37.38
C THR A 661 22.64 -21.92 -38.19
N GLN A 662 21.54 -22.42 -38.73
CA GLN A 662 21.49 -23.70 -39.45
C GLN A 662 22.35 -23.74 -40.71
N ASP A 663 22.54 -22.59 -41.37
CA ASP A 663 23.25 -22.48 -42.64
C ASP A 663 24.77 -22.30 -42.49
N GLN A 664 25.24 -22.02 -41.28
CA GLN A 664 26.67 -21.96 -40.98
C GLN A 664 27.32 -23.34 -41.14
N GLN A 665 28.62 -23.34 -41.45
CA GLN A 665 29.42 -24.56 -41.50
C GLN A 665 29.67 -25.10 -40.08
N ALA A 666 29.81 -26.42 -39.95
CA ALA A 666 30.05 -27.05 -38.65
C ALA A 666 31.34 -26.57 -37.96
N ASP A 667 32.35 -26.14 -38.72
CA ASP A 667 33.56 -25.47 -38.21
C ASP A 667 33.26 -24.23 -37.35
N ALA A 668 32.20 -23.47 -37.65
CA ALA A 668 31.79 -22.31 -36.84
C ALA A 668 31.40 -22.73 -35.41
N ALA A 669 30.71 -23.86 -35.27
CA ALA A 669 30.38 -24.42 -33.96
C ALA A 669 31.62 -24.91 -33.22
N VAL A 670 32.58 -25.53 -33.93
CA VAL A 670 33.86 -26.01 -33.35
C VAL A 670 34.72 -24.85 -32.84
N LYS A 671 34.84 -23.77 -33.62
CA LYS A 671 35.53 -22.54 -33.22
C LYS A 671 34.91 -21.95 -31.96
N LEU A 672 33.58 -21.80 -31.95
CA LEU A 672 32.86 -21.24 -30.80
C LEU A 672 33.01 -22.12 -29.55
N MET A 673 32.94 -23.44 -29.69
CA MET A 673 33.20 -24.40 -28.60
C MET A 673 34.61 -24.23 -28.02
N THR A 674 35.61 -24.07 -28.89
CA THR A 674 37.02 -23.94 -28.50
C THR A 674 37.29 -22.60 -27.80
N GLU A 675 36.85 -21.49 -28.40
CA GLU A 675 37.06 -20.13 -27.89
C GLU A 675 36.39 -19.93 -26.52
N LYS A 676 35.16 -20.42 -26.38
CA LYS A 676 34.36 -20.24 -25.15
C LYS A 676 34.54 -21.38 -24.14
N LYS A 677 35.33 -22.41 -24.48
CA LYS A 677 35.56 -23.60 -23.65
C LYS A 677 34.25 -24.30 -23.23
N ILE A 678 33.34 -24.45 -24.19
CA ILE A 678 32.02 -25.07 -24.01
C ILE A 678 31.91 -26.35 -24.85
N SER A 679 31.12 -27.31 -24.39
CA SER A 679 30.97 -28.64 -25.03
C SER A 679 29.77 -28.76 -25.99
N ASN A 680 29.02 -27.66 -26.15
CA ASN A 680 27.82 -27.61 -26.96
C ASN A 680 27.52 -26.18 -27.41
N VAL A 681 26.77 -26.04 -28.49
CA VAL A 681 26.25 -24.78 -29.02
C VAL A 681 24.81 -24.98 -29.45
N LEU A 682 23.94 -24.01 -29.13
CA LEU A 682 22.52 -24.06 -29.51
C LEU A 682 22.33 -23.51 -30.92
N VAL A 683 21.49 -24.15 -31.72
CA VAL A 683 21.18 -23.73 -33.08
C VAL A 683 19.84 -23.01 -33.08
N ILE A 684 19.83 -21.78 -33.58
CA ILE A 684 18.63 -20.94 -33.66
C ILE A 684 18.27 -20.64 -35.12
N ASP A 685 17.00 -20.34 -35.38
CA ASP A 685 16.56 -19.76 -36.66
C ASP A 685 16.73 -18.22 -36.67
N GLU A 686 16.40 -17.60 -37.81
CA GLU A 686 16.43 -16.14 -37.99
C GLU A 686 15.49 -15.38 -37.03
N GLY A 687 14.48 -16.06 -36.47
CA GLY A 687 13.57 -15.52 -35.46
C GLY A 687 14.03 -15.71 -34.01
N GLY A 688 15.21 -16.30 -33.78
CA GLY A 688 15.76 -16.57 -32.45
C GLY A 688 15.15 -17.79 -31.75
N LYS A 689 14.39 -18.63 -32.46
CA LYS A 689 13.80 -19.86 -31.92
C LYS A 689 14.81 -21.00 -31.94
N LEU A 690 14.85 -21.79 -30.88
CA LEU A 690 15.71 -22.97 -30.79
C LEU A 690 15.26 -24.05 -31.80
N THR A 691 16.18 -24.48 -32.66
CA THR A 691 15.92 -25.47 -33.72
C THR A 691 16.86 -26.68 -33.70
N GLY A 692 17.97 -26.60 -32.95
CA GLY A 692 18.89 -27.71 -32.82
C GLY A 692 19.93 -27.50 -31.73
N ILE A 693 20.77 -28.51 -31.51
CA ILE A 693 21.97 -28.43 -30.68
C ILE A 693 23.10 -29.18 -31.37
N VAL A 694 24.30 -28.61 -31.35
CA VAL A 694 25.54 -29.28 -31.77
C VAL A 694 26.37 -29.55 -30.53
N THR A 695 26.83 -30.78 -30.38
CA THR A 695 27.68 -31.22 -29.26
C THR A 695 28.99 -31.79 -29.76
N GLU A 696 29.98 -31.93 -28.88
CA GLU A 696 31.23 -32.64 -29.19
C GLU A 696 30.99 -34.04 -29.81
N ARG A 697 29.92 -34.73 -29.41
CA ARG A 697 29.56 -36.05 -29.94
C ARG A 697 29.17 -35.98 -31.42
N ASP A 698 28.51 -34.91 -31.85
CA ASP A 698 28.11 -34.71 -33.24
C ASP A 698 29.34 -34.45 -34.11
N ILE A 699 30.32 -33.71 -33.58
CA ILE A 699 31.62 -33.51 -34.24
C ILE A 699 32.39 -34.83 -34.36
N VAL A 700 32.45 -35.64 -33.29
CA VAL A 700 33.09 -36.97 -33.33
C VAL A 700 32.42 -37.89 -34.36
N ARG A 701 31.08 -37.84 -34.49
CA ARG A 701 30.36 -38.59 -35.54
C ARG A 701 30.74 -38.13 -36.95
N CYS A 702 30.91 -36.84 -37.17
CA CYS A 702 31.37 -36.32 -38.46
C CYS A 702 32.75 -36.89 -38.82
N ILE A 703 33.68 -36.92 -37.87
CA ILE A 703 35.02 -37.50 -38.05
C ILE A 703 34.93 -38.99 -38.39
N HIS A 704 34.14 -39.76 -37.63
CA HIS A 704 33.96 -41.20 -37.89
C HIS A 704 33.40 -41.47 -39.29
N ASN A 705 32.42 -40.67 -39.73
CA ASN A 705 31.79 -40.79 -41.03
C ASN A 705 32.60 -40.15 -42.17
N LYS A 706 33.82 -39.66 -41.90
CA LYS A 706 34.70 -38.96 -42.86
C LYS A 706 34.04 -37.72 -43.50
N VAL A 707 33.14 -37.08 -42.77
CA VAL A 707 32.49 -35.82 -43.17
C VAL A 707 33.41 -34.66 -42.81
N SER A 708 33.78 -33.84 -43.80
CA SER A 708 34.62 -32.66 -43.59
C SER A 708 33.81 -31.54 -42.90
N ILE A 709 34.22 -31.19 -41.69
CA ILE A 709 33.58 -30.16 -40.84
C ILE A 709 33.59 -28.75 -41.48
N ASP A 710 34.57 -28.49 -42.34
CA ASP A 710 34.73 -27.22 -43.08
C ASP A 710 33.79 -27.12 -44.30
N LYS A 711 33.03 -28.18 -44.60
CA LYS A 711 32.16 -28.25 -45.79
C LYS A 711 30.72 -28.61 -45.46
N VAL A 712 30.47 -29.28 -44.33
CA VAL A 712 29.13 -29.68 -43.92
C VAL A 712 28.42 -28.55 -43.18
N GLN A 713 27.13 -28.35 -43.46
CA GLN A 713 26.32 -27.36 -42.75
C GLN A 713 25.83 -27.90 -41.40
N ILE A 714 25.63 -26.99 -40.45
CA ILE A 714 25.13 -27.31 -39.11
C ILE A 714 23.81 -28.07 -39.17
N LYS A 715 22.90 -27.72 -40.08
CA LYS A 715 21.62 -28.41 -40.27
C LYS A 715 21.74 -29.90 -40.60
N ASP A 716 22.86 -30.35 -41.14
CA ASP A 716 23.09 -31.74 -41.55
C ASP A 716 23.77 -32.57 -40.45
N VAL A 717 24.28 -31.92 -39.41
CA VAL A 717 25.01 -32.55 -38.30
C VAL A 717 24.36 -32.35 -36.93
N MET A 718 23.52 -31.32 -36.77
CA MET A 718 22.87 -30.99 -35.50
C MET A 718 21.82 -32.02 -35.10
N THR A 719 21.57 -32.10 -33.79
CA THR A 719 20.40 -32.80 -33.26
C THR A 719 19.17 -31.89 -33.38
N LYS A 720 18.21 -32.26 -34.25
CA LYS A 720 17.02 -31.44 -34.60
C LYS A 720 15.87 -31.50 -33.60
N ASN A 721 15.73 -32.60 -32.86
CA ASN A 721 14.66 -32.80 -31.88
C ASN A 721 15.19 -32.57 -30.46
N VAL A 722 15.41 -31.31 -30.11
CA VAL A 722 15.97 -30.94 -28.80
C VAL A 722 14.88 -30.98 -27.74
N ILE A 723 15.11 -31.76 -26.68
CA ILE A 723 14.23 -31.75 -25.51
C ILE A 723 14.46 -30.44 -24.75
N THR A 724 13.44 -29.61 -24.69
CA THR A 724 13.45 -28.34 -23.96
C THR A 724 12.76 -28.48 -22.62
N PHE A 725 13.18 -27.67 -21.66
CA PHE A 725 12.66 -27.70 -20.30
C PHE A 725 11.98 -26.39 -19.94
N ASP A 726 10.82 -26.50 -19.30
CA ASP A 726 10.14 -25.33 -18.73
C ASP A 726 10.87 -24.89 -17.45
N PRO A 727 11.13 -23.59 -17.24
CA PRO A 727 11.81 -23.09 -16.05
C PRO A 727 11.09 -23.43 -14.74
N SER A 728 9.79 -23.69 -14.76
CA SER A 728 9.00 -24.10 -13.59
C SER A 728 9.16 -25.57 -13.20
N LEU A 729 9.88 -26.38 -13.99
CA LEU A 729 10.09 -27.79 -13.70
C LEU A 729 11.00 -27.96 -12.48
N GLY A 730 10.63 -28.87 -11.56
CA GLY A 730 11.45 -29.22 -10.40
C GLY A 730 12.75 -29.93 -10.78
N ILE A 731 13.84 -29.65 -10.05
CA ILE A 731 15.17 -30.23 -10.31
C ILE A 731 15.14 -31.77 -10.30
N GLY A 732 14.41 -32.38 -9.36
CA GLY A 732 14.27 -33.83 -9.28
C GLY A 732 13.63 -34.46 -10.53
N ALA A 733 12.59 -33.83 -11.07
CA ALA A 733 11.97 -34.28 -12.33
C ALA A 733 12.91 -34.08 -13.52
N ALA A 734 13.65 -32.96 -13.56
CA ALA A 734 14.65 -32.71 -14.59
C ALA A 734 15.76 -33.79 -14.56
N LEU A 735 16.25 -34.17 -13.38
CA LEU A 735 17.24 -35.24 -13.22
C LEU A 735 16.73 -36.60 -13.71
N GLN A 736 15.46 -36.93 -13.46
CA GLN A 736 14.85 -38.16 -13.97
C GLN A 736 14.79 -38.18 -15.50
N ILE A 737 14.37 -37.07 -16.11
CA ILE A 737 14.31 -36.95 -17.58
C ILE A 737 15.71 -37.04 -18.17
N VAL A 738 16.68 -36.34 -17.58
CA VAL A 738 18.10 -36.38 -17.99
C VAL A 738 18.66 -37.80 -17.95
N ALA A 739 18.42 -38.52 -16.86
CA ALA A 739 18.88 -39.89 -16.70
C ALA A 739 18.21 -40.86 -17.70
N LYS A 740 16.90 -40.73 -17.90
CA LYS A 740 16.11 -41.57 -18.79
C LYS A 740 16.47 -41.34 -20.27
N GLU A 741 16.52 -40.08 -20.68
CA GLU A 741 16.77 -39.68 -22.07
C GLU A 741 18.27 -39.59 -22.40
N LYS A 742 19.15 -39.79 -21.41
CA LYS A 742 20.62 -39.77 -21.52
C LYS A 742 21.18 -38.48 -22.13
N ILE A 743 20.55 -37.35 -21.81
CA ILE A 743 20.94 -36.01 -22.26
C ILE A 743 21.78 -35.32 -21.18
N ARG A 744 22.68 -34.40 -21.55
CA ARG A 744 23.58 -33.71 -20.59
C ARG A 744 23.40 -32.20 -20.55
N HIS A 745 22.60 -31.68 -21.47
CA HIS A 745 22.42 -30.26 -21.73
C HIS A 745 20.91 -30.01 -21.81
N LEU A 746 20.42 -29.08 -21.01
CA LEU A 746 19.00 -28.80 -20.83
C LEU A 746 18.73 -27.35 -21.25
N PRO A 747 18.32 -27.12 -22.50
CA PRO A 747 17.88 -25.80 -22.94
C PRO A 747 16.58 -25.43 -22.24
N ILE A 748 16.58 -24.26 -21.60
CA ILE A 748 15.44 -23.75 -20.83
C ILE A 748 14.66 -22.77 -21.70
N VAL A 749 13.39 -23.07 -21.96
CA VAL A 749 12.54 -22.31 -22.87
C VAL A 749 11.25 -21.92 -22.16
N GLU A 750 10.85 -20.65 -22.29
CA GLU A 750 9.58 -20.13 -21.78
C GLU A 750 8.87 -19.39 -22.91
N LYS A 751 7.66 -19.82 -23.28
CA LYS A 751 6.85 -19.21 -24.37
C LYS A 751 7.65 -19.05 -25.67
N ASP A 752 8.28 -20.12 -26.13
CA ASP A 752 9.16 -20.18 -27.32
C ASP A 752 10.45 -19.32 -27.26
N LYS A 753 10.70 -18.62 -26.15
CA LYS A 753 11.94 -17.86 -25.95
C LYS A 753 12.96 -18.68 -25.16
N LEU A 754 14.18 -18.80 -25.69
CA LEU A 754 15.30 -19.42 -25.02
C LEU A 754 15.81 -18.52 -23.88
N LEU A 755 15.78 -19.05 -22.65
CA LEU A 755 16.20 -18.34 -21.43
C LEU A 755 17.63 -18.68 -21.00
N GLY A 756 18.12 -19.87 -21.34
CA GLY A 756 19.44 -20.33 -20.93
C GLY A 756 19.65 -21.82 -21.17
N ILE A 757 20.78 -22.34 -20.69
CA ILE A 757 21.10 -23.77 -20.75
C ILE A 757 21.65 -24.23 -19.40
N ILE A 758 21.11 -25.32 -18.88
CA ILE A 758 21.59 -25.97 -17.66
C ILE A 758 22.32 -27.25 -18.05
N THR A 759 23.50 -27.50 -17.49
CA THR A 759 24.19 -28.78 -17.71
C THR A 759 23.86 -29.78 -16.61
N TYR A 760 24.06 -31.06 -16.89
CA TYR A 760 24.00 -32.10 -15.86
C TYR A 760 24.94 -31.81 -14.68
N ARG A 761 26.11 -31.22 -14.94
CA ARG A 761 27.02 -30.79 -13.87
C ARG A 761 26.40 -29.71 -13.00
N ASP A 762 25.68 -28.74 -13.57
CA ASP A 762 25.01 -27.70 -12.79
C ASP A 762 23.90 -28.32 -11.91
N LEU A 763 23.08 -29.23 -12.45
CA LEU A 763 22.08 -29.98 -11.68
C LEU A 763 22.73 -30.75 -10.53
N ILE A 764 23.80 -31.51 -10.82
CA ILE A 764 24.51 -32.29 -9.82
C ILE A 764 25.20 -31.39 -8.80
N SER A 765 25.82 -30.28 -9.18
CA SER A 765 26.47 -29.36 -8.22
C SER A 765 25.50 -28.77 -7.20
N HIS A 766 24.21 -28.71 -7.53
CA HIS A 766 23.16 -28.29 -6.61
C HIS A 766 22.67 -29.42 -5.69
N VAL A 767 22.71 -30.67 -6.15
CA VAL A 767 22.24 -31.85 -5.39
C VAL A 767 23.37 -32.56 -4.63
N LEU A 768 24.63 -32.46 -5.09
CA LEU A 768 25.80 -33.13 -4.50
C LEU A 768 26.04 -32.71 -3.03
N PRO A 769 25.89 -31.42 -2.64
CA PRO A 769 25.97 -31.03 -1.24
C PRO A 769 24.91 -31.71 -0.36
N GLU A 770 23.75 -32.09 -0.92
CA GLU A 770 22.74 -32.87 -0.20
C GLU A 770 23.18 -34.32 -0.04
N ILE A 771 23.71 -34.93 -1.11
CA ILE A 771 24.21 -36.32 -1.07
C ILE A 771 25.38 -36.44 -0.11
N ILE A 772 26.30 -35.47 -0.10
CA ILE A 772 27.45 -35.42 0.82
C ILE A 772 26.97 -35.22 2.25
N TYR A 773 26.10 -34.25 2.50
CA TYR A 773 25.52 -34.04 3.84
C TYR A 773 24.81 -35.30 4.35
N MET A 774 24.00 -35.96 3.51
CA MET A 774 23.35 -37.22 3.84
C MET A 774 24.34 -38.38 4.02
N ALA A 775 25.49 -38.38 3.35
CA ALA A 775 26.50 -39.43 3.46
C ALA A 775 27.41 -39.24 4.67
N GLU A 776 27.73 -37.99 5.04
CA GLU A 776 28.54 -37.63 6.21
C GLU A 776 27.80 -37.85 7.54
N GLU A 777 26.46 -37.96 7.54
CA GLU A 777 25.69 -38.38 8.73
C GLU A 777 25.42 -39.89 8.80
N VAL A 778 25.62 -40.62 7.70
CA VAL A 778 25.37 -42.07 7.61
C VAL A 778 26.63 -42.91 7.88
N TYR A 779 27.81 -42.29 7.85
CA TYR A 779 29.11 -42.87 8.22
C TYR A 779 29.74 -42.08 9.36
#